data_AF-A0A255DVG2-F1
#
_entry.id   AF-A0A255DVG2-F1
#
_cell.length_a   1.000
_cell.length_b   1.000
_cell.length_c   1.000
_cell.angle_alpha   90.00
_cell.angle_beta   90.00
_cell.angle_gamma   90.00
#
_symmetry.space_group_name_H-M   'P 1'
#
loop_
_entity.id
_entity.type
_entity.pdbx_description
1 polymer ?
#
loop_
_entity_poly.entity_id
_entity_poly.type
_entity_poly.pdbx_seq_one_letter_code
_entity_poly.pdbx_strand_id
1 'polypeptide(L)'
;MPAIAFADSSDPGGLSGSSPSSSSVGGSPKSPQVGQFRLAPARKSTHPETTKKTPSASARRDVGGPQRSTAAAGQPTTGADASQPQSSQVASVAVPSSSAPAPATTGVTTAATTTPTLATAERTVSAQASVPTPAGMFAAILHLFGIPNRPIAVPTLTSILELFRRNLEQTRSSTSAANPTTQVSATTTTINVKDYGAVGDGVTDDSAAIKAAEAALTSGETLYFPPGNYRFAQQNPSGNAAIFLDGLSNVTVEFAPGAQLLMDNLDANGLGTSYGIRVEGAASNITILNPTIDWTTRPSARSFGDGISVLGYPSDSAPPAGWTGSTGEVSNISIINARVVNSPQAGVVVMGASDVTVTNLTVIGSLADGLHFNADRRVTVNGLYAENTGDDGLAFVTYYDPTQPWTYGPTDGPFNEPGLGEWNNGGSTATNITVVGGQADGVRVQGGYDISISHVTVSGKDFGIQVNSSISTGAGDWTSLASRNVTISDVTIDGTGTGIVLGTHNIDGTEDPMWWDFSGVVINGVTITNSNNWSVAVETPATETSKFAGVTLSNIYAVSNGDPTGGGDGGMLLASLQNSVIDNVKLVSDHAASIYLFGASQIRSELSVDELPSSNLTVDNLELDGPGLILIQDIAGVKFGTVTSSDADGAGVELYRVKDASFDNIVVNLPGRGDGAGYGVRLLQVDGIDIAAVKVTMDDHVGSSFLALELSGGNPTQYIAGSDVHVDKVTFVSDLGDMGSPIGIQGGPYGPVDWYIDASWLYEGETDPQQQSASYGDISPL
;
A
#
# COMPACT_ATOMS: atom_id res chain seq x y z
N MET A 1 -12.49 2.03 9.88
CA MET A 1 -12.85 1.51 11.22
C MET A 1 -12.70 2.63 12.24
N PRO A 2 -13.43 2.68 13.37
CA PRO A 2 -13.24 3.78 14.33
C PRO A 2 -11.90 3.63 15.05
N ALA A 3 -11.23 4.76 15.27
CA ALA A 3 -9.94 4.89 15.92
C ALA A 3 -9.88 4.14 17.25
N ILE A 4 -8.83 3.34 17.43
CA ILE A 4 -8.51 2.69 18.70
C ILE A 4 -7.94 3.78 19.61
N ALA A 5 -8.71 4.17 20.64
CA ALA A 5 -8.21 5.04 21.68
C ALA A 5 -7.25 4.26 22.58
N PHE A 6 -5.97 4.68 22.61
CA PHE A 6 -5.01 4.18 23.58
C PHE A 6 -5.33 4.78 24.96
N ALA A 7 -5.45 3.92 25.96
CA ALA A 7 -5.70 4.30 27.33
C ALA A 7 -4.41 4.81 27.97
N ASP A 8 -4.33 6.12 28.17
CA ASP A 8 -3.31 6.75 29.00
C ASP A 8 -3.54 6.35 30.47
N SER A 9 -2.59 5.61 31.05
CA SER A 9 -2.70 5.09 32.42
C SER A 9 -1.81 5.90 33.37
N SER A 10 -2.34 7.03 33.85
CA SER A 10 -1.80 7.75 35.00
C SER A 10 -2.82 7.71 36.14
N ASP A 11 -2.71 6.72 37.03
CA ASP A 11 -3.39 6.73 38.33
C ASP A 11 -2.41 6.35 39.45
N PRO A 12 -1.99 7.27 40.33
CA PRO A 12 -1.13 6.97 41.45
C PRO A 12 -1.99 6.54 42.66
N GLY A 13 -2.26 5.25 42.75
CA GLY A 13 -2.95 4.64 43.90
C GLY A 13 -2.03 4.43 45.10
N GLY A 14 -2.14 5.31 46.11
CA GLY A 14 -1.45 5.19 47.39
C GLY A 14 -2.03 4.11 48.32
N LEU A 15 -1.17 3.55 49.20
CA LEU A 15 -1.57 2.80 50.39
C LEU A 15 -0.88 3.34 51.64
N SER A 16 -1.71 3.46 52.68
CA SER A 16 -1.53 4.16 53.95
C SER A 16 -0.79 3.35 55.03
N GLY A 17 -0.18 4.07 56.00
CA GLY A 17 -0.25 3.66 57.41
C GLY A 17 0.87 4.13 58.35
N SER A 18 0.72 5.31 58.97
CA SER A 18 0.81 5.51 60.43
C SER A 18 0.85 7.01 60.82
N SER A 19 -0.10 7.40 61.69
CA SER A 19 -0.12 8.64 62.49
C SER A 19 0.63 8.43 63.83
N PRO A 20 0.91 9.44 64.71
CA PRO A 20 0.28 10.78 64.80
C PRO A 20 1.22 11.98 65.14
N SER A 21 0.75 13.22 64.89
CA SER A 21 0.42 14.23 65.92
C SER A 21 0.56 15.72 65.50
N SER A 22 -0.46 16.50 65.92
CA SER A 22 -0.49 17.92 66.31
C SER A 22 -0.69 19.07 65.29
N SER A 23 -1.80 19.81 65.52
CA SER A 23 -2.04 21.28 65.43
C SER A 23 -1.68 22.06 64.14
N SER A 24 -2.45 23.01 63.59
CA SER A 24 -3.57 23.86 64.07
C SER A 24 -4.05 24.81 62.94
N VAL A 25 -5.38 25.02 62.87
CA VAL A 25 -6.13 26.30 62.66
C VAL A 25 -6.00 27.14 61.37
N GLY A 26 -7.18 27.35 60.73
CA GLY A 26 -7.64 28.61 60.11
C GLY A 26 -7.61 28.62 58.58
N GLY A 27 -8.63 29.02 57.80
CA GLY A 27 -9.98 29.56 58.01
C GLY A 27 -10.60 29.84 56.62
N SER A 28 -11.92 29.66 56.48
CA SER A 28 -12.76 30.00 55.31
C SER A 28 -12.90 31.55 55.14
N PRO A 29 -13.74 32.16 54.23
CA PRO A 29 -14.81 31.60 53.35
C PRO A 29 -15.05 32.28 51.97
N LYS A 30 -15.86 31.65 51.09
CA LYS A 30 -17.17 32.14 50.58
C LYS A 30 -17.56 31.56 49.21
N SER A 31 -18.79 31.03 49.16
CA SER A 31 -19.58 30.60 48.01
C SER A 31 -20.20 31.80 47.22
N PRO A 32 -20.93 31.59 46.10
CA PRO A 32 -22.32 31.08 46.16
C PRO A 32 -22.70 30.02 45.10
N GLN A 33 -23.74 29.25 45.46
CA GLN A 33 -24.44 28.22 44.68
C GLN A 33 -25.44 28.80 43.66
N VAL A 34 -25.84 27.98 42.67
CA VAL A 34 -27.21 27.46 42.33
C VAL A 34 -27.15 26.95 40.87
N GLY A 35 -27.64 25.78 40.44
CA GLY A 35 -28.69 24.94 41.02
C GLY A 35 -28.77 23.50 40.47
N GLN A 36 -29.80 22.83 40.97
CA GLN A 36 -30.04 21.39 41.08
C GLN A 36 -30.67 20.76 39.84
N PHE A 37 -30.42 19.46 39.61
CA PHE A 37 -31.46 18.50 39.23
C PHE A 37 -31.26 17.15 39.96
N ARG A 38 -32.39 16.55 40.35
CA ARG A 38 -32.54 15.44 41.33
C ARG A 38 -32.35 14.04 40.72
N LEU A 39 -31.91 13.11 41.58
CA LEU A 39 -31.85 11.65 41.37
C LEU A 39 -33.01 10.89 42.05
N ALA A 40 -33.20 9.65 41.56
CA ALA A 40 -33.68 8.41 42.20
C ALA A 40 -35.19 8.06 42.08
N PRO A 41 -35.62 6.76 42.14
CA PRO A 41 -34.89 5.62 42.76
C PRO A 41 -34.98 4.22 42.09
N ALA A 42 -34.20 3.30 42.69
CA ALA A 42 -34.01 1.88 42.42
C ALA A 42 -35.07 0.92 43.00
N ARG A 43 -35.07 -0.34 42.52
CA ARG A 43 -35.51 -1.59 43.21
C ARG A 43 -34.62 -2.75 42.71
N LYS A 44 -33.82 -3.45 43.54
CA LYS A 44 -34.08 -4.68 44.36
C LYS A 44 -34.70 -5.83 43.51
N SER A 45 -34.24 -7.09 43.52
CA SER A 45 -33.73 -7.94 44.62
C SER A 45 -33.07 -9.26 44.12
N THR A 46 -32.04 -9.78 44.81
CA THR A 46 -31.95 -11.07 45.57
C THR A 46 -31.30 -12.29 44.89
N HIS A 47 -30.16 -12.71 45.47
CA HIS A 47 -29.54 -14.06 45.47
C HIS A 47 -30.40 -15.11 46.23
N PRO A 48 -30.12 -16.43 46.08
CA PRO A 48 -29.16 -17.11 46.99
C PRO A 48 -28.19 -18.12 46.31
N GLU A 49 -27.09 -18.37 47.03
CA GLU A 49 -26.05 -19.38 46.82
C GLU A 49 -26.53 -20.84 46.97
N THR A 50 -25.78 -21.81 46.41
CA THR A 50 -25.20 -22.95 47.18
C THR A 50 -24.15 -23.76 46.37
N THR A 51 -22.89 -23.64 46.78
CA THR A 51 -21.87 -24.69 47.07
C THR A 51 -21.64 -25.97 46.23
N LYS A 52 -20.34 -26.12 45.86
CA LYS A 52 -19.38 -27.24 46.12
C LYS A 52 -19.09 -28.35 45.06
N LYS A 53 -17.77 -28.47 44.82
CA LYS A 53 -16.88 -29.67 44.66
C LYS A 53 -16.60 -30.26 43.25
N THR A 54 -15.34 -30.13 42.85
CA THR A 54 -14.48 -31.05 42.04
C THR A 54 -14.29 -32.44 42.72
N PRO A 55 -13.60 -33.46 42.14
CA PRO A 55 -13.00 -33.66 40.79
C PRO A 55 -13.22 -35.09 40.18
N SER A 56 -12.61 -35.36 39.00
CA SER A 56 -11.82 -36.57 38.65
C SER A 56 -12.15 -37.33 37.35
N ALA A 57 -11.20 -37.27 36.41
CA ALA A 57 -10.45 -38.36 35.76
C ALA A 57 -11.09 -39.52 34.95
N SER A 58 -10.40 -39.80 33.83
CA SER A 58 -10.24 -41.08 33.10
C SER A 58 -11.37 -41.46 32.12
N ALA A 59 -11.16 -42.10 30.97
CA ALA A 59 -10.00 -42.77 30.40
C ALA A 59 -10.18 -42.92 28.86
N ARG A 60 -9.03 -43.03 28.18
CA ARG A 60 -8.70 -43.73 26.92
C ARG A 60 -9.78 -44.67 26.34
N ARG A 61 -9.93 -44.68 25.00
CA ARG A 61 -9.35 -45.70 24.10
C ARG A 61 -9.75 -45.49 22.62
N ASP A 62 -8.70 -45.41 21.80
CA ASP A 62 -8.40 -46.22 20.61
C ASP A 62 -9.37 -46.39 19.43
N VAL A 63 -8.83 -45.93 18.28
CA VAL A 63 -8.54 -46.68 17.03
C VAL A 63 -9.71 -47.25 16.23
N GLY A 64 -9.78 -46.83 14.96
CA GLY A 64 -10.33 -47.65 13.88
C GLY A 64 -10.79 -46.84 12.67
N GLY A 65 -9.89 -46.65 11.70
CA GLY A 65 -10.24 -46.14 10.37
C GLY A 65 -10.95 -47.19 9.49
N PRO A 66 -10.85 -47.08 8.16
CA PRO A 66 -11.95 -46.57 7.32
C PRO A 66 -12.41 -47.59 6.28
N GLN A 67 -13.59 -47.40 5.66
CA GLN A 67 -13.82 -47.97 4.33
C GLN A 67 -14.95 -47.33 3.51
N ARG A 68 -14.60 -47.11 2.24
CA ARG A 68 -15.44 -46.74 1.08
C ARG A 68 -16.51 -47.79 0.75
N SER A 69 -17.62 -47.34 0.14
CA SER A 69 -18.31 -48.01 -0.99
C SER A 69 -19.41 -47.05 -1.50
N THR A 70 -19.30 -46.43 -2.69
CA THR A 70 -19.75 -46.86 -4.04
C THR A 70 -21.27 -46.86 -4.31
N ALA A 71 -21.57 -46.40 -5.53
CA ALA A 71 -22.73 -46.69 -6.39
C ALA A 71 -23.97 -45.79 -6.24
N ALA A 72 -24.75 -45.49 -7.28
CA ALA A 72 -24.62 -45.39 -8.74
C ALA A 72 -26.03 -45.07 -9.28
N ALA A 73 -26.08 -44.29 -10.35
CA ALA A 73 -27.06 -44.31 -11.46
C ALA A 73 -28.56 -44.06 -11.20
N GLY A 74 -29.12 -43.11 -11.95
CA GLY A 74 -30.55 -42.95 -12.17
C GLY A 74 -30.92 -41.75 -13.07
N GLN A 75 -30.79 -41.90 -14.38
CA GLN A 75 -31.58 -41.20 -15.41
C GLN A 75 -32.29 -42.30 -16.24
N PRO A 76 -33.31 -42.05 -17.11
CA PRO A 76 -33.73 -40.77 -17.73
C PRO A 76 -35.27 -40.57 -17.85
N THR A 77 -35.75 -39.43 -18.39
CA THR A 77 -36.70 -39.36 -19.55
C THR A 77 -37.23 -37.93 -19.82
N THR A 78 -36.91 -37.44 -21.02
CA THR A 78 -37.72 -36.70 -22.04
C THR A 78 -38.89 -35.76 -21.66
N GLY A 79 -38.88 -34.55 -22.24
CA GLY A 79 -40.10 -33.78 -22.56
C GLY A 79 -39.83 -32.30 -22.85
N ALA A 80 -40.00 -31.88 -24.10
CA ALA A 80 -39.91 -30.51 -24.59
C ALA A 80 -41.13 -29.66 -24.18
N ASP A 81 -40.96 -28.34 -23.96
CA ASP A 81 -41.59 -27.28 -24.78
C ASP A 81 -41.13 -25.86 -24.33
N ALA A 82 -41.21 -24.91 -25.26
CA ALA A 82 -40.76 -23.53 -25.16
C ALA A 82 -41.69 -22.63 -24.32
N SER A 83 -41.10 -21.66 -23.61
CA SER A 83 -41.65 -20.29 -23.40
C SER A 83 -40.68 -19.43 -22.58
N GLN A 84 -40.20 -18.34 -23.18
CA GLN A 84 -39.92 -17.10 -22.44
C GLN A 84 -41.25 -16.33 -22.24
N PRO A 85 -41.34 -15.22 -21.46
CA PRO A 85 -40.35 -14.56 -20.59
C PRO A 85 -40.91 -14.24 -19.18
N GLN A 86 -40.09 -13.71 -18.25
CA GLN A 86 -40.45 -12.48 -17.51
C GLN A 86 -39.35 -11.94 -16.59
N SER A 87 -39.12 -10.65 -16.75
CA SER A 87 -38.36 -9.74 -15.90
C SER A 87 -38.93 -9.64 -14.49
N SER A 88 -38.06 -9.65 -13.49
CA SER A 88 -38.38 -9.20 -12.13
C SER A 88 -37.70 -7.87 -11.84
N GLN A 89 -38.49 -6.79 -11.90
CA GLN A 89 -38.22 -5.56 -11.16
C GLN A 89 -38.23 -5.86 -9.65
N VAL A 90 -37.28 -5.29 -8.90
CA VAL A 90 -37.38 -5.18 -7.45
C VAL A 90 -37.36 -3.71 -7.05
N ALA A 91 -38.29 -3.39 -6.16
CA ALA A 91 -38.83 -2.09 -5.83
C ALA A 91 -37.88 -1.21 -5.01
N SER A 92 -38.02 0.10 -5.24
CA SER A 92 -37.44 1.20 -4.48
C SER A 92 -38.08 1.32 -3.09
N VAL A 93 -37.23 1.45 -2.07
CA VAL A 93 -37.60 1.93 -0.74
C VAL A 93 -36.97 3.31 -0.55
N ALA A 94 -37.81 4.31 -0.30
CA ALA A 94 -37.44 5.71 -0.14
C ALA A 94 -37.61 6.16 1.31
N VAL A 95 -36.61 6.78 1.94
CA VAL A 95 -36.72 7.75 3.07
C VAL A 95 -35.33 8.43 3.30
N PRO A 96 -35.20 9.59 3.99
CA PRO A 96 -35.64 10.94 3.67
C PRO A 96 -34.49 11.97 3.50
N SER A 97 -34.87 13.15 2.99
CA SER A 97 -34.09 14.38 2.84
C SER A 97 -33.41 14.89 4.12
N SER A 98 -32.16 15.35 4.00
CA SER A 98 -31.57 16.35 4.90
C SER A 98 -31.00 17.53 4.09
N SER A 99 -31.25 18.72 4.64
CA SER A 99 -31.06 20.04 4.04
C SER A 99 -29.62 20.54 4.10
N ALA A 100 -29.07 20.99 2.97
CA ALA A 100 -27.81 21.72 2.89
C ALA A 100 -27.96 23.20 3.31
N PRO A 101 -26.98 23.80 4.02
CA PRO A 101 -26.90 25.25 4.17
C PRO A 101 -26.15 25.90 2.99
N ALA A 102 -26.60 27.10 2.62
CA ALA A 102 -26.10 27.92 1.52
C ALA A 102 -24.66 28.46 1.74
N PRO A 103 -23.89 28.74 0.67
CA PRO A 103 -22.53 29.27 0.80
C PRO A 103 -22.53 30.80 1.02
N ALA A 104 -21.66 31.24 1.93
CA ALA A 104 -21.42 32.64 2.23
C ALA A 104 -20.47 33.28 1.22
N THR A 105 -20.85 34.45 0.72
CA THR A 105 -20.07 35.34 -0.15
C THR A 105 -19.11 36.21 0.65
N THR A 106 -17.82 36.18 0.32
CA THR A 106 -16.83 37.25 0.51
C THR A 106 -15.77 37.05 -0.58
N GLY A 107 -15.15 37.99 -1.27
CA GLY A 107 -14.99 39.44 -1.14
C GLY A 107 -13.63 39.71 -1.80
N VAL A 108 -13.63 40.07 -3.09
CA VAL A 108 -12.42 40.25 -3.92
C VAL A 108 -11.67 41.52 -3.51
N THR A 109 -10.37 41.40 -3.25
CA THR A 109 -9.43 42.53 -3.32
C THR A 109 -8.17 42.13 -4.08
N THR A 110 -7.89 42.89 -5.13
CA THR A 110 -6.75 42.82 -6.06
C THR A 110 -5.45 43.34 -5.43
N ALA A 111 -4.32 42.67 -5.70
CA ALA A 111 -2.98 43.28 -5.59
C ALA A 111 -2.03 42.69 -6.64
N ALA A 112 -1.12 43.54 -7.11
CA ALA A 112 -0.40 43.47 -8.37
C ALA A 112 0.80 42.52 -8.41
N THR A 113 1.03 41.93 -9.58
CA THR A 113 2.19 41.14 -9.96
C THR A 113 3.40 42.01 -10.27
N THR A 114 4.57 41.70 -9.71
CA THR A 114 5.87 42.21 -10.19
C THR A 114 6.82 41.05 -10.45
N THR A 115 7.19 40.88 -11.72
CA THR A 115 8.21 39.95 -12.24
C THR A 115 9.60 40.59 -12.16
N PRO A 116 10.67 39.83 -11.86
CA PRO A 116 12.03 40.26 -12.18
C PRO A 116 12.60 39.52 -13.39
N THR A 117 13.12 40.32 -14.32
CA THR A 117 13.95 39.96 -15.48
C THR A 117 15.35 39.49 -15.08
N LEU A 118 15.88 38.47 -15.76
CA LEU A 118 17.28 38.06 -15.72
C LEU A 118 17.97 38.32 -17.07
N ALA A 119 19.15 38.91 -16.98
CA ALA A 119 19.95 39.46 -18.08
C ALA A 119 20.75 38.38 -18.84
N THR A 120 21.00 38.69 -20.11
CA THR A 120 21.80 37.95 -21.09
C THR A 120 23.30 38.11 -20.87
N ALA A 121 24.06 37.03 -21.12
CA ALA A 121 25.48 37.09 -21.46
C ALA A 121 25.83 35.99 -22.49
N GLU A 122 26.30 36.40 -23.67
CA GLU A 122 26.80 35.55 -24.75
C GLU A 122 28.20 35.01 -24.43
N ARG A 123 28.52 33.79 -24.91
CA ARG A 123 29.88 33.44 -25.34
C ARG A 123 29.96 32.26 -26.33
N THR A 124 30.37 32.62 -27.56
CA THR A 124 31.26 31.91 -28.52
C THR A 124 31.30 30.39 -28.61
N VAL A 125 31.02 29.89 -29.83
CA VAL A 125 31.23 28.53 -30.34
C VAL A 125 32.70 28.29 -30.72
N SER A 126 33.25 27.13 -30.33
CA SER A 126 34.46 26.53 -30.95
C SER A 126 34.56 25.02 -30.70
N ALA A 127 34.51 24.25 -31.80
CA ALA A 127 35.17 22.97 -32.11
C ALA A 127 34.94 21.68 -31.27
N GLN A 128 34.34 20.69 -31.96
CA GLN A 128 34.48 19.22 -31.88
C GLN A 128 34.99 18.58 -30.56
N ALA A 129 34.10 17.83 -29.90
CA ALA A 129 34.45 16.82 -28.89
C ALA A 129 34.03 15.41 -29.37
N SER A 130 34.98 14.48 -29.30
CA SER A 130 34.84 13.06 -29.64
C SER A 130 33.99 12.29 -28.62
N VAL A 131 33.11 11.41 -29.11
CA VAL A 131 32.29 10.49 -28.31
C VAL A 131 33.20 9.49 -27.57
N PRO A 132 33.07 9.31 -26.23
CA PRO A 132 33.88 8.34 -25.49
C PRO A 132 33.41 6.90 -25.79
N THR A 133 34.37 5.98 -25.90
CA THR A 133 34.09 4.56 -26.08
C THR A 133 33.56 3.93 -24.77
N PRO A 134 32.81 2.82 -24.82
CA PRO A 134 32.26 2.15 -23.62
C PRO A 134 33.29 1.81 -22.54
N ALA A 135 34.55 1.57 -22.92
CA ALA A 135 35.66 1.34 -21.99
C ALA A 135 36.05 2.60 -21.19
N GLY A 136 35.87 3.79 -21.77
CA GLY A 136 36.14 5.07 -21.10
C GLY A 136 35.10 5.44 -20.05
N MET A 137 33.84 5.04 -20.24
CA MET A 137 32.78 5.25 -19.25
C MET A 137 32.97 4.34 -18.02
N PHE A 138 33.44 3.11 -18.23
CA PHE A 138 33.68 2.16 -17.13
C PHE A 138 34.83 2.61 -16.20
N ALA A 139 35.88 3.21 -16.76
CA ALA A 139 36.99 3.77 -15.98
C ALA A 139 36.61 5.03 -15.18
N ALA A 140 35.65 5.82 -15.68
CA ALA A 140 35.13 7.00 -14.98
C ALA A 140 34.26 6.60 -13.77
N ILE A 141 33.49 5.52 -13.90
CA ILE A 141 32.65 4.99 -12.81
C ILE A 141 33.52 4.43 -11.67
N LEU A 142 34.59 3.68 -11.98
CA LEU A 142 35.52 3.13 -10.97
C LEU A 142 36.25 4.20 -10.14
N HIS A 143 36.56 5.36 -10.74
CA HIS A 143 37.18 6.48 -10.01
C HIS A 143 36.19 7.21 -9.08
N LEU A 144 34.89 7.22 -9.41
CA LEU A 144 33.87 7.85 -8.58
C LEU A 144 33.65 7.11 -7.25
N PHE A 145 33.96 5.81 -7.21
CA PHE A 145 33.84 4.94 -6.03
C PHE A 145 35.18 4.64 -5.32
N GLY A 146 36.26 5.35 -5.66
CA GLY A 146 37.53 5.25 -4.94
C GLY A 146 38.26 3.90 -5.05
N ILE A 147 37.95 3.07 -6.05
CA ILE A 147 38.57 1.74 -6.23
C ILE A 147 39.87 1.89 -7.05
N PRO A 148 41.05 1.62 -6.46
CA PRO A 148 42.30 1.74 -7.21
C PRO A 148 42.45 0.61 -8.24
N ASN A 149 42.86 0.97 -9.45
CA ASN A 149 43.18 0.02 -10.53
C ASN A 149 44.29 -0.96 -10.12
N ARG A 150 43.91 -2.18 -9.71
CA ARG A 150 44.80 -3.35 -9.68
C ARG A 150 44.10 -4.59 -10.24
N PRO A 151 44.81 -5.45 -10.97
CA PRO A 151 44.23 -6.65 -11.55
C PRO A 151 44.08 -7.72 -10.45
N ILE A 152 42.84 -8.01 -10.05
CA ILE A 152 42.51 -9.15 -9.20
C ILE A 152 41.85 -10.21 -10.09
N ALA A 153 42.46 -11.39 -10.16
CA ALA A 153 41.87 -12.56 -10.80
C ALA A 153 40.91 -13.24 -9.82
N VAL A 154 39.61 -13.28 -10.14
CA VAL A 154 38.62 -14.10 -9.43
C VAL A 154 37.69 -14.77 -10.47
N PRO A 155 37.45 -16.09 -10.39
CA PRO A 155 36.73 -16.85 -11.41
C PRO A 155 35.21 -16.71 -11.22
N THR A 156 34.67 -15.55 -11.53
CA THR A 156 33.21 -15.30 -11.61
C THR A 156 32.82 -14.44 -12.81
N LEU A 157 33.80 -13.89 -13.54
CA LEU A 157 33.57 -13.10 -14.74
C LEU A 157 33.15 -13.98 -15.95
N THR A 158 33.54 -15.26 -15.98
CA THR A 158 33.20 -16.17 -17.08
C THR A 158 31.71 -16.48 -17.13
N SER A 159 31.04 -16.58 -15.97
CA SER A 159 29.61 -16.86 -15.87
C SER A 159 28.76 -15.63 -16.23
N ILE A 160 29.20 -14.43 -15.84
CA ILE A 160 28.56 -13.17 -16.22
C ILE A 160 28.77 -12.86 -17.71
N LEU A 161 29.96 -13.17 -18.25
CA LEU A 161 30.27 -13.03 -19.68
C LEU A 161 29.57 -14.08 -20.54
N GLU A 162 29.30 -15.29 -20.03
CA GLU A 162 28.44 -16.29 -20.68
C GLU A 162 26.97 -15.87 -20.67
N LEU A 163 26.46 -15.29 -19.57
CA LEU A 163 25.09 -14.78 -19.51
C LEU A 163 24.89 -13.60 -20.47
N PHE A 164 25.86 -12.68 -20.55
CA PHE A 164 25.88 -11.61 -21.55
C PHE A 164 26.03 -12.14 -22.98
N ARG A 165 26.82 -13.21 -23.21
CA ARG A 165 26.90 -13.87 -24.53
C ARG A 165 25.59 -14.54 -24.93
N ARG A 166 24.90 -15.23 -24.03
CA ARG A 166 23.60 -15.87 -24.31
C ARG A 166 22.51 -14.84 -24.65
N ASN A 167 22.49 -13.69 -23.95
CA ASN A 167 21.56 -12.61 -24.26
C ASN A 167 21.89 -11.93 -25.61
N LEU A 168 23.18 -11.77 -25.94
CA LEU A 168 23.61 -11.24 -27.24
C LEU A 168 23.43 -12.24 -28.40
N GLU A 169 23.48 -13.56 -28.14
CA GLU A 169 23.22 -14.61 -29.13
C GLU A 169 21.72 -14.87 -29.34
N GLN A 170 20.87 -14.66 -28.33
CA GLN A 170 19.40 -14.65 -28.50
C GLN A 170 18.91 -13.43 -29.29
N THR A 171 19.58 -12.27 -29.19
CA THR A 171 19.29 -11.11 -30.06
C THR A 171 19.91 -11.19 -31.48
N ARG A 172 20.65 -12.25 -31.82
CA ARG A 172 21.28 -12.42 -33.16
C ARG A 172 20.73 -13.58 -33.99
N SER A 173 19.80 -14.38 -33.47
CA SER A 173 19.07 -15.38 -34.26
C SER A 173 17.69 -14.88 -34.68
N SER A 174 17.68 -13.83 -35.49
CA SER A 174 16.55 -13.52 -36.40
C SER A 174 17.01 -12.78 -37.66
N THR A 175 18.22 -13.07 -38.17
CA THR A 175 18.56 -12.69 -39.55
C THR A 175 18.09 -13.77 -40.53
N SER A 176 16.95 -13.47 -41.13
CA SER A 176 16.37 -13.97 -42.38
C SER A 176 17.36 -14.69 -43.31
N ALA A 177 17.11 -15.98 -43.56
CA ALA A 177 17.57 -16.63 -44.78
C ALA A 177 16.72 -16.11 -45.94
N ALA A 178 17.34 -15.37 -46.85
CA ALA A 178 16.71 -14.79 -48.02
C ALA A 178 16.08 -15.86 -48.93
N ASN A 179 14.75 -15.96 -48.88
CA ASN A 179 13.93 -16.43 -50.01
C ASN A 179 13.51 -15.18 -50.80
N PRO A 180 13.58 -15.18 -52.15
CA PRO A 180 13.07 -14.07 -52.94
C PRO A 180 11.55 -14.19 -53.01
N THR A 181 10.86 -13.85 -51.93
CA THR A 181 9.43 -13.61 -51.93
C THR A 181 9.21 -12.12 -52.14
N THR A 182 8.89 -11.79 -53.40
CA THR A 182 7.98 -10.72 -53.81
C THR A 182 7.61 -9.77 -52.67
N GLN A 183 8.28 -8.63 -52.58
CA GLN A 183 7.77 -7.51 -51.79
C GLN A 183 6.49 -7.02 -52.45
N VAL A 184 5.36 -7.58 -52.02
CA VAL A 184 4.10 -6.90 -52.06
C VAL A 184 4.18 -5.91 -50.91
N SER A 185 4.44 -4.64 -51.22
CA SER A 185 4.00 -3.55 -50.34
C SER A 185 2.50 -3.73 -50.18
N ALA A 186 2.08 -4.37 -49.09
CA ALA A 186 0.68 -4.36 -48.70
C ALA A 186 0.36 -2.88 -48.43
N THR A 187 -0.35 -2.26 -49.36
CA THR A 187 -1.01 -0.99 -49.11
C THR A 187 -1.98 -1.25 -47.97
N THR A 188 -1.66 -0.78 -46.76
CA THR A 188 -2.61 -0.82 -45.63
C THR A 188 -3.85 -0.07 -46.09
N THR A 189 -4.96 -0.78 -46.31
CA THR A 189 -6.20 -0.15 -46.72
C THR A 189 -6.69 0.71 -45.56
N THR A 190 -6.99 1.97 -45.84
CA THR A 190 -7.50 2.92 -44.84
C THR A 190 -9.00 3.07 -45.03
N ILE A 191 -9.76 2.73 -43.98
CA ILE A 191 -11.19 2.95 -43.86
C ILE A 191 -11.39 4.30 -43.17
N ASN A 192 -11.63 5.35 -43.95
CA ASN A 192 -11.83 6.71 -43.44
C ASN A 192 -13.31 6.93 -43.10
N VAL A 193 -13.62 7.29 -41.85
CA VAL A 193 -15.01 7.49 -41.41
C VAL A 193 -15.80 8.52 -42.22
N LYS A 194 -15.13 9.51 -42.84
CA LYS A 194 -15.78 10.51 -43.70
C LYS A 194 -16.27 9.92 -45.03
N ASP A 195 -15.65 8.86 -45.52
CA ASP A 195 -16.11 8.15 -46.73
C ASP A 195 -17.43 7.40 -46.48
N TYR A 196 -17.76 7.18 -45.21
CA TYR A 196 -19.01 6.57 -44.74
C TYR A 196 -20.03 7.62 -44.26
N GLY A 197 -19.74 8.91 -44.44
CA GLY A 197 -20.66 10.01 -44.19
C GLY A 197 -20.49 10.73 -42.85
N ALA A 198 -19.43 10.44 -42.08
CA ALA A 198 -19.15 11.19 -40.85
C ALA A 198 -18.78 12.63 -41.20
N VAL A 199 -19.36 13.60 -40.49
CA VAL A 199 -19.13 15.02 -40.70
C VAL A 199 -17.98 15.52 -39.84
N GLY A 200 -17.95 15.15 -38.55
CA GLY A 200 -16.90 15.55 -37.61
C GLY A 200 -16.96 17.03 -37.21
N ASP A 201 -18.16 17.63 -37.14
CA ASP A 201 -18.38 19.03 -36.76
C ASP A 201 -18.72 19.24 -35.26
N GLY A 202 -18.86 18.16 -34.50
CA GLY A 202 -19.23 18.14 -33.09
C GLY A 202 -20.73 18.28 -32.80
N VAL A 203 -21.56 18.39 -33.84
CA VAL A 203 -23.02 18.60 -33.72
C VAL A 203 -23.80 17.49 -34.42
N THR A 204 -23.39 17.13 -35.63
CA THR A 204 -23.99 16.04 -36.40
C THR A 204 -23.77 14.71 -35.68
N ASP A 205 -24.83 13.92 -35.58
CA ASP A 205 -24.73 12.56 -35.05
C ASP A 205 -24.01 11.67 -36.08
N ASP A 206 -22.75 11.36 -35.80
CA ASP A 206 -21.88 10.56 -36.66
C ASP A 206 -21.97 9.05 -36.36
N SER A 207 -22.82 8.63 -35.40
CA SER A 207 -22.91 7.23 -34.97
C SER A 207 -23.10 6.24 -36.13
N ALA A 208 -24.03 6.52 -37.04
CA ALA A 208 -24.30 5.61 -38.16
C ALA A 208 -23.11 5.47 -39.13
N ALA A 209 -22.40 6.58 -39.39
CA ALA A 209 -21.23 6.57 -40.26
C ALA A 209 -20.04 5.84 -39.61
N ILE A 210 -19.82 6.05 -38.31
CA ILE A 210 -18.79 5.36 -37.54
C ILE A 210 -19.05 3.85 -37.54
N LYS A 211 -20.29 3.42 -37.23
CA LYS A 211 -20.65 1.99 -37.25
C LYS A 211 -20.55 1.39 -38.66
N ALA A 212 -20.84 2.14 -39.71
CA ALA A 212 -20.68 1.66 -41.08
C ALA A 212 -19.21 1.50 -41.49
N ALA A 213 -18.34 2.41 -41.06
CA ALA A 213 -16.89 2.30 -41.25
C ALA A 213 -16.30 1.13 -40.44
N GLU A 214 -16.68 0.99 -39.17
CA GLU A 214 -16.32 -0.17 -38.35
C GLU A 214 -16.73 -1.49 -39.01
N ALA A 215 -17.98 -1.61 -39.46
CA ALA A 215 -18.48 -2.83 -40.08
C ALA A 215 -17.77 -3.18 -41.41
N ALA A 216 -17.13 -2.21 -42.05
CA ALA A 216 -16.33 -2.43 -43.27
C ALA A 216 -14.88 -2.82 -42.97
N LEU A 217 -14.43 -2.66 -41.72
CA LEU A 217 -13.07 -2.93 -41.30
C LEU A 217 -12.79 -4.43 -41.25
N THR A 218 -11.65 -4.84 -41.79
CA THR A 218 -11.15 -6.20 -41.72
C THR A 218 -9.71 -6.25 -41.19
N SER A 219 -9.23 -7.45 -40.86
CA SER A 219 -7.85 -7.63 -40.39
C SER A 219 -6.82 -7.09 -41.40
N GLY A 220 -5.81 -6.35 -40.91
CA GLY A 220 -4.78 -5.73 -41.73
C GLY A 220 -5.07 -4.30 -42.18
N GLU A 221 -6.22 -3.73 -41.79
CA GLU A 221 -6.66 -2.39 -42.21
C GLU A 221 -6.57 -1.36 -41.09
N THR A 222 -6.72 -0.08 -41.45
CA THR A 222 -6.74 1.05 -40.51
C THR A 222 -8.10 1.73 -40.53
N LEU A 223 -8.76 1.84 -39.36
CA LEU A 223 -9.90 2.73 -39.18
C LEU A 223 -9.39 4.13 -38.84
N TYR A 224 -9.62 5.09 -39.75
CA TYR A 224 -9.03 6.42 -39.66
C TYR A 224 -10.08 7.50 -39.40
N PHE A 225 -9.81 8.34 -38.40
CA PHE A 225 -10.55 9.55 -38.05
C PHE A 225 -9.73 10.78 -38.44
N PRO A 226 -10.08 11.47 -39.55
CA PRO A 226 -9.49 12.77 -39.88
C PRO A 226 -9.73 13.83 -38.78
N PRO A 227 -9.07 14.99 -38.81
CA PRO A 227 -9.35 16.06 -37.86
C PRO A 227 -10.84 16.44 -37.83
N GLY A 228 -11.41 16.54 -36.62
CA GLY A 228 -12.84 16.78 -36.41
C GLY A 228 -13.34 16.29 -35.05
N ASN A 229 -14.52 16.76 -34.65
CA ASN A 229 -15.22 16.31 -33.46
C ASN A 229 -16.37 15.39 -33.88
N TYR A 230 -16.27 14.10 -33.58
CA TYR A 230 -17.23 13.10 -34.02
C TYR A 230 -18.20 12.77 -32.90
N ARG A 231 -19.42 13.30 -32.98
CA ARG A 231 -20.44 13.08 -31.95
C ARG A 231 -21.08 11.71 -32.15
N PHE A 232 -21.03 10.88 -31.12
CA PHE A 232 -21.66 9.56 -31.09
C PHE A 232 -22.84 9.59 -30.12
N ALA A 233 -24.07 9.67 -30.64
CA ALA A 233 -25.28 9.79 -29.83
C ALA A 233 -26.06 8.48 -29.66
N GLN A 234 -25.68 7.42 -30.40
CA GLN A 234 -26.34 6.13 -30.31
C GLN A 234 -26.14 5.49 -28.92
N GLN A 235 -27.25 5.24 -28.22
CA GLN A 235 -27.27 4.45 -27.00
C GLN A 235 -27.32 2.95 -27.32
N ASN A 236 -26.66 2.13 -26.51
CA ASN A 236 -26.63 0.67 -26.64
C ASN A 236 -26.29 0.18 -28.07
N PRO A 237 -25.18 0.65 -28.68
CA PRO A 237 -24.77 0.21 -30.00
C PRO A 237 -24.41 -1.29 -30.00
N SER A 238 -24.45 -1.92 -31.17
CA SER A 238 -23.98 -3.31 -31.33
C SER A 238 -22.52 -3.45 -30.90
N GLY A 239 -22.20 -4.54 -30.20
CA GLY A 239 -20.88 -4.73 -29.58
C GLY A 239 -20.66 -3.87 -28.32
N ASN A 240 -21.70 -3.18 -27.86
CA ASN A 240 -21.70 -2.29 -26.70
C ASN A 240 -20.64 -1.16 -26.75
N ALA A 241 -20.14 -0.80 -27.93
CA ALA A 241 -19.12 0.23 -28.10
C ALA A 241 -19.39 1.11 -29.33
N ALA A 242 -18.88 2.34 -29.30
CA ALA A 242 -18.86 3.20 -30.48
C ALA A 242 -17.98 2.61 -31.58
N ILE A 243 -16.83 2.03 -31.20
CA ILE A 243 -15.93 1.28 -32.06
C ILE A 243 -15.71 -0.10 -31.43
N PHE A 244 -16.14 -1.16 -32.10
CA PHE A 244 -16.00 -2.54 -31.66
C PHE A 244 -15.13 -3.35 -32.64
N LEU A 245 -14.08 -3.98 -32.12
CA LEU A 245 -13.21 -4.90 -32.86
C LEU A 245 -13.38 -6.32 -32.28
N ASP A 246 -13.93 -7.23 -33.07
CA ASP A 246 -14.21 -8.62 -32.66
C ASP A 246 -13.33 -9.60 -33.45
N GLY A 247 -12.36 -10.21 -32.77
CA GLY A 247 -11.47 -11.22 -33.35
C GLY A 247 -10.63 -10.72 -34.54
N LEU A 248 -10.53 -9.40 -34.71
CA LEU A 248 -9.72 -8.79 -35.77
C LEU A 248 -8.24 -8.79 -35.40
N SER A 249 -7.37 -8.78 -36.40
CA SER A 249 -5.93 -8.73 -36.17
C SER A 249 -5.21 -7.77 -37.11
N ASN A 250 -4.08 -7.22 -36.68
CA ASN A 250 -3.29 -6.24 -37.43
C ASN A 250 -4.11 -4.99 -37.79
N VAL A 251 -4.91 -4.50 -36.85
CA VAL A 251 -5.78 -3.33 -37.03
C VAL A 251 -5.20 -2.12 -36.32
N THR A 252 -5.26 -0.97 -36.98
CA THR A 252 -5.00 0.32 -36.31
C THR A 252 -6.29 1.15 -36.26
N VAL A 253 -6.67 1.64 -35.09
CA VAL A 253 -7.67 2.69 -34.91
C VAL A 253 -6.91 3.99 -34.70
N GLU A 254 -6.86 4.83 -35.73
CA GLU A 254 -6.04 6.04 -35.76
C GLU A 254 -6.90 7.30 -35.73
N PHE A 255 -6.63 8.16 -34.75
CA PHE A 255 -7.14 9.51 -34.69
C PHE A 255 -6.06 10.50 -35.14
N ALA A 256 -6.36 11.28 -36.17
CA ALA A 256 -5.48 12.37 -36.58
C ALA A 256 -5.39 13.43 -35.47
N PRO A 257 -4.31 14.23 -35.40
CA PRO A 257 -4.24 15.36 -34.46
C PRO A 257 -5.48 16.26 -34.57
N GLY A 258 -6.17 16.47 -33.43
CA GLY A 258 -7.42 17.24 -33.36
C GLY A 258 -8.68 16.45 -33.71
N ALA A 259 -8.59 15.14 -33.94
CA ALA A 259 -9.75 14.24 -34.01
C ALA A 259 -10.19 13.82 -32.59
N GLN A 260 -11.49 13.88 -32.31
CA GLN A 260 -12.06 13.51 -31.01
C GLN A 260 -13.36 12.72 -31.20
N LEU A 261 -13.55 11.67 -30.40
CA LEU A 261 -14.82 10.97 -30.26
C LEU A 261 -15.59 11.59 -29.07
N LEU A 262 -16.68 12.27 -29.38
CA LEU A 262 -17.55 12.90 -28.39
C LEU A 262 -18.71 11.97 -28.07
N MET A 263 -18.67 11.34 -26.89
CA MET A 263 -19.71 10.45 -26.41
C MET A 263 -20.87 11.31 -25.87
N ASP A 264 -22.02 11.26 -26.55
CA ASP A 264 -23.26 11.94 -26.17
C ASP A 264 -24.41 10.93 -26.09
N ASN A 265 -24.15 9.86 -25.35
CA ASN A 265 -24.99 8.66 -25.32
C ASN A 265 -25.29 8.17 -23.90
N LEU A 266 -25.27 9.06 -22.90
CA LEU A 266 -25.81 8.72 -21.58
C LEU A 266 -27.32 8.47 -21.67
N ASP A 267 -27.85 7.57 -20.84
CA ASP A 267 -29.28 7.34 -20.71
C ASP A 267 -30.01 8.52 -20.05
N ALA A 268 -31.33 8.41 -19.90
CA ALA A 268 -32.14 9.46 -19.29
C ALA A 268 -31.81 9.74 -17.81
N ASN A 269 -31.11 8.82 -17.14
CA ASN A 269 -30.66 8.97 -15.75
C ASN A 269 -29.22 9.47 -15.66
N GLY A 270 -28.54 9.70 -16.79
CA GLY A 270 -27.15 10.10 -16.84
C GLY A 270 -26.16 8.94 -16.66
N LEU A 271 -26.60 7.71 -16.90
CA LEU A 271 -25.76 6.50 -16.82
C LEU A 271 -25.20 6.15 -18.20
N GLY A 272 -24.01 5.55 -18.24
CA GLY A 272 -23.40 5.16 -19.49
C GLY A 272 -24.11 3.99 -20.17
N THR A 273 -24.04 3.94 -21.51
CA THR A 273 -24.73 2.93 -22.34
C THR A 273 -23.80 2.20 -23.30
N SER A 274 -22.51 2.57 -23.36
CA SER A 274 -21.51 1.93 -24.22
C SER A 274 -20.10 2.27 -23.79
N TYR A 275 -19.14 1.47 -24.26
CA TYR A 275 -17.72 1.82 -24.31
C TYR A 275 -17.44 2.85 -25.41
N GLY A 276 -16.30 3.53 -25.32
CA GLY A 276 -15.73 4.26 -26.45
C GLY A 276 -15.19 3.29 -27.51
N ILE A 277 -14.10 2.61 -27.16
CA ILE A 277 -13.48 1.56 -28.00
C ILE A 277 -13.49 0.23 -27.25
N ARG A 278 -13.93 -0.85 -27.88
CA ARG A 278 -13.86 -2.20 -27.33
C ARG A 278 -13.11 -3.14 -28.28
N VAL A 279 -12.20 -3.93 -27.71
CA VAL A 279 -11.49 -5.01 -28.39
C VAL A 279 -11.84 -6.32 -27.69
N GLU A 280 -12.34 -7.29 -28.44
CA GLU A 280 -12.79 -8.59 -27.91
C GLU A 280 -12.46 -9.72 -28.90
N GLY A 281 -12.65 -10.97 -28.46
CA GLY A 281 -12.42 -12.17 -29.24
C GLY A 281 -10.93 -12.48 -29.35
N ALA A 282 -10.58 -13.48 -30.16
CA ALA A 282 -9.19 -13.80 -30.48
C ALA A 282 -8.57 -12.72 -31.37
N ALA A 283 -8.27 -11.55 -30.79
CA ALA A 283 -7.70 -10.39 -31.47
C ALA A 283 -6.19 -10.31 -31.24
N SER A 284 -5.44 -9.84 -32.24
CA SER A 284 -3.98 -9.68 -32.10
C SER A 284 -3.42 -8.52 -32.89
N ASN A 285 -2.34 -7.90 -32.40
CA ASN A 285 -1.66 -6.79 -33.09
C ASN A 285 -2.60 -5.61 -33.34
N ILE A 286 -3.25 -5.12 -32.28
CA ILE A 286 -4.16 -3.97 -32.35
C ILE A 286 -3.43 -2.72 -31.87
N THR A 287 -3.50 -1.64 -32.64
CA THR A 287 -2.99 -0.33 -32.23
C THR A 287 -4.13 0.67 -32.13
N ILE A 288 -4.31 1.28 -30.96
CA ILE A 288 -5.23 2.39 -30.73
C ILE A 288 -4.37 3.65 -30.56
N LEU A 289 -4.40 4.52 -31.57
CA LEU A 289 -3.44 5.61 -31.73
C LEU A 289 -4.11 6.98 -31.64
N ASN A 290 -3.66 7.78 -30.66
CA ASN A 290 -4.09 9.14 -30.35
C ASN A 290 -5.60 9.35 -30.09
N PRO A 291 -6.38 8.38 -29.56
CA PRO A 291 -7.80 8.63 -29.35
C PRO A 291 -7.98 9.73 -28.30
N THR A 292 -8.90 10.66 -28.55
CA THR A 292 -9.52 11.46 -27.48
C THR A 292 -10.98 11.04 -27.38
N ILE A 293 -11.37 10.46 -26.26
CA ILE A 293 -12.73 9.97 -25.99
C ILE A 293 -13.27 10.79 -24.82
N ASP A 294 -14.30 11.60 -25.09
CA ASP A 294 -14.84 12.54 -24.12
C ASP A 294 -16.35 12.36 -23.97
N TRP A 295 -16.81 12.00 -22.77
CA TRP A 295 -18.22 12.12 -22.44
C TRP A 295 -18.58 13.59 -22.24
N THR A 296 -19.28 14.11 -23.25
CA THR A 296 -19.68 15.53 -23.35
C THR A 296 -20.50 16.02 -22.17
N THR A 297 -21.16 15.09 -21.46
CA THR A 297 -21.82 15.30 -20.18
C THR A 297 -21.19 14.38 -19.15
N ARG A 298 -20.80 14.93 -17.99
CA ARG A 298 -20.30 14.12 -16.87
C ARG A 298 -21.40 13.14 -16.42
N PRO A 299 -21.13 11.83 -16.35
CA PRO A 299 -22.10 10.84 -15.89
C PRO A 299 -22.52 11.09 -14.43
N SER A 300 -23.76 10.70 -14.09
CA SER A 300 -24.35 10.99 -12.78
C SER A 300 -23.86 10.05 -11.67
N ALA A 301 -23.42 8.84 -12.04
CA ALA A 301 -22.90 7.82 -11.14
C ALA A 301 -22.03 6.80 -11.90
N ARG A 302 -21.16 6.08 -11.17
CA ARG A 302 -20.40 4.95 -11.72
C ARG A 302 -21.40 3.96 -12.34
N SER A 303 -21.19 3.66 -13.61
CA SER A 303 -22.10 2.84 -14.43
C SER A 303 -21.33 2.26 -15.62
N PHE A 304 -22.01 1.58 -16.54
CA PHE A 304 -21.40 0.93 -17.70
C PHE A 304 -20.76 1.93 -18.67
N GLY A 305 -19.49 1.76 -19.02
CA GLY A 305 -18.84 2.55 -20.08
C GLY A 305 -17.42 2.95 -19.77
N ASP A 306 -16.48 2.03 -19.98
CA ASP A 306 -15.05 2.35 -20.03
C ASP A 306 -14.72 3.18 -21.29
N GLY A 307 -13.71 4.04 -21.21
CA GLY A 307 -13.20 4.73 -22.40
C GLY A 307 -12.65 3.75 -23.43
N ILE A 308 -11.74 2.88 -22.99
CA ILE A 308 -11.21 1.77 -23.79
C ILE A 308 -11.35 0.47 -22.98
N SER A 309 -11.96 -0.54 -23.58
CA SER A 309 -12.13 -1.88 -22.99
C SER A 309 -11.42 -2.91 -23.86
N VAL A 310 -10.50 -3.66 -23.28
CA VAL A 310 -9.83 -4.78 -23.94
C VAL A 310 -10.15 -6.03 -23.15
N LEU A 311 -10.71 -7.04 -23.82
CA LEU A 311 -11.21 -8.23 -23.16
C LEU A 311 -10.85 -9.49 -23.94
N GLY A 312 -9.90 -10.26 -23.43
CA GLY A 312 -9.55 -11.59 -23.92
C GLY A 312 -9.98 -12.69 -22.95
N TYR A 313 -9.26 -13.81 -23.02
CA TYR A 313 -9.33 -14.92 -22.09
C TYR A 313 -7.90 -15.22 -21.59
N PRO A 314 -7.67 -15.32 -20.26
CA PRO A 314 -6.33 -15.40 -19.66
C PRO A 314 -5.69 -16.79 -19.81
N SER A 315 -5.52 -17.27 -21.04
CA SER A 315 -4.94 -18.57 -21.34
C SER A 315 -4.54 -18.68 -22.82
N ASP A 316 -3.44 -19.40 -23.08
CA ASP A 316 -2.98 -19.76 -24.43
C ASP A 316 -3.92 -20.77 -25.12
N SER A 317 -4.75 -21.45 -24.33
CA SER A 317 -5.76 -22.40 -24.78
C SER A 317 -7.13 -21.75 -24.87
N ALA A 318 -7.98 -22.28 -25.75
CA ALA A 318 -9.36 -21.83 -25.88
C ALA A 318 -10.13 -21.93 -24.55
N PRO A 319 -11.11 -21.05 -24.32
CA PRO A 319 -11.96 -21.12 -23.15
C PRO A 319 -12.64 -22.49 -23.00
N PRO A 320 -12.86 -22.97 -21.78
CA PRO A 320 -13.51 -24.25 -21.53
C PRO A 320 -14.97 -24.24 -22.02
N ALA A 321 -15.51 -25.45 -22.24
CA ALA A 321 -16.88 -25.62 -22.67
C ALA A 321 -17.88 -24.99 -21.66
N GLY A 322 -18.83 -24.20 -22.17
CA GLY A 322 -19.79 -23.46 -21.35
C GLY A 322 -19.43 -22.00 -21.13
N TRP A 323 -18.22 -21.57 -21.51
CA TRP A 323 -17.85 -20.17 -21.57
C TRP A 323 -18.69 -19.42 -22.62
N THR A 324 -19.15 -18.23 -22.25
CA THR A 324 -20.00 -17.36 -23.08
C THR A 324 -19.47 -15.94 -23.26
N GLY A 325 -18.33 -15.63 -22.64
CA GLY A 325 -17.63 -14.35 -22.84
C GLY A 325 -16.67 -14.37 -24.02
N SER A 326 -15.73 -13.42 -24.03
CA SER A 326 -14.70 -13.28 -25.07
C SER A 326 -14.00 -14.59 -25.45
N THR A 327 -13.90 -14.85 -26.75
CA THR A 327 -13.48 -16.14 -27.31
C THR A 327 -12.00 -16.17 -27.72
N GLY A 328 -11.11 -16.11 -26.73
CA GLY A 328 -9.68 -16.36 -26.92
C GLY A 328 -8.76 -15.26 -26.38
N GLU A 329 -7.46 -15.54 -26.44
CA GLU A 329 -6.43 -14.60 -26.02
C GLU A 329 -6.46 -13.34 -26.91
N VAL A 330 -6.48 -12.17 -26.27
CA VAL A 330 -6.17 -10.90 -26.92
C VAL A 330 -4.68 -10.63 -26.70
N SER A 331 -3.92 -10.39 -27.77
CA SER A 331 -2.45 -10.27 -27.67
C SER A 331 -1.86 -9.11 -28.49
N ASN A 332 -0.72 -8.59 -28.05
CA ASN A 332 0.02 -7.52 -28.72
C ASN A 332 -0.86 -6.28 -28.96
N ILE A 333 -1.32 -5.66 -27.88
CA ILE A 333 -2.19 -4.48 -27.91
C ILE A 333 -1.37 -3.24 -27.57
N SER A 334 -1.49 -2.18 -28.37
CA SER A 334 -0.82 -0.91 -28.14
C SER A 334 -1.84 0.22 -28.00
N ILE A 335 -1.87 0.88 -26.85
CA ILE A 335 -2.68 2.08 -26.59
C ILE A 335 -1.72 3.26 -26.46
N ILE A 336 -1.73 4.18 -27.43
CA ILE A 336 -0.69 5.21 -27.58
C ILE A 336 -1.32 6.59 -27.60
N ASN A 337 -0.84 7.49 -26.74
CA ASN A 337 -1.29 8.88 -26.61
C ASN A 337 -2.81 9.01 -26.43
N ALA A 338 -3.42 8.07 -25.71
CA ALA A 338 -4.85 8.07 -25.49
C ALA A 338 -5.25 9.10 -24.42
N ARG A 339 -6.38 9.75 -24.63
CA ARG A 339 -7.01 10.64 -23.67
C ARG A 339 -8.47 10.24 -23.46
N VAL A 340 -8.84 9.96 -22.21
CA VAL A 340 -10.21 9.63 -21.81
C VAL A 340 -10.70 10.66 -20.79
N VAL A 341 -11.91 11.17 -20.98
CA VAL A 341 -12.51 12.20 -20.12
C VAL A 341 -13.93 11.81 -19.72
N ASN A 342 -14.23 11.90 -18.41
CA ASN A 342 -15.55 11.69 -17.83
C ASN A 342 -16.17 10.31 -18.12
N SER A 343 -15.39 9.24 -18.27
CA SER A 343 -15.96 7.92 -18.50
C SER A 343 -16.89 7.48 -17.34
N PRO A 344 -18.08 6.92 -17.63
CA PRO A 344 -19.01 6.39 -16.63
C PRO A 344 -18.41 5.29 -15.75
N GLN A 345 -17.37 4.61 -16.25
CA GLN A 345 -16.63 3.58 -15.54
C GLN A 345 -15.13 3.93 -15.51
N ALA A 346 -14.24 3.04 -15.94
CA ALA A 346 -12.81 3.27 -15.92
C ALA A 346 -12.37 4.10 -17.13
N GLY A 347 -11.17 4.69 -17.07
CA GLY A 347 -10.54 5.25 -18.25
C GLY A 347 -10.23 4.16 -19.27
N VAL A 348 -9.43 3.19 -18.84
CA VAL A 348 -9.04 2.01 -19.61
C VAL A 348 -9.08 0.78 -18.73
N VAL A 349 -9.72 -0.29 -19.21
CA VAL A 349 -9.70 -1.63 -18.59
C VAL A 349 -9.17 -2.62 -19.60
N VAL A 350 -8.20 -3.41 -19.18
CA VAL A 350 -7.64 -4.53 -19.93
C VAL A 350 -7.80 -5.78 -19.08
N MET A 351 -8.34 -6.84 -19.67
CA MET A 351 -8.53 -8.10 -18.98
C MET A 351 -8.23 -9.29 -19.87
N GLY A 352 -7.51 -10.29 -19.36
CA GLY A 352 -7.23 -11.54 -20.07
C GLY A 352 -6.41 -11.34 -21.35
N ALA A 353 -5.52 -10.36 -21.36
CA ALA A 353 -4.69 -10.00 -22.51
C ALA A 353 -3.19 -10.19 -22.24
N SER A 354 -2.44 -10.38 -23.32
CA SER A 354 -0.99 -10.54 -23.27
C SER A 354 -0.26 -9.52 -24.14
N ASP A 355 0.97 -9.20 -23.75
CA ASP A 355 1.85 -8.30 -24.51
C ASP A 355 1.17 -6.93 -24.74
N VAL A 356 0.73 -6.31 -23.64
CA VAL A 356 -0.03 -5.06 -23.67
C VAL A 356 0.92 -3.89 -23.44
N THR A 357 0.90 -2.89 -24.33
CA THR A 357 1.67 -1.66 -24.21
C THR A 357 0.73 -0.46 -24.08
N VAL A 358 0.90 0.33 -23.02
CA VAL A 358 0.22 1.61 -22.82
C VAL A 358 1.27 2.71 -22.75
N THR A 359 1.21 3.69 -23.65
CA THR A 359 2.17 4.80 -23.69
C THR A 359 1.44 6.14 -23.72
N ASN A 360 1.80 7.04 -22.79
CA ASN A 360 1.23 8.38 -22.67
C ASN A 360 -0.31 8.40 -22.56
N LEU A 361 -0.86 7.64 -21.62
CA LEU A 361 -2.30 7.64 -21.33
C LEU A 361 -2.66 8.78 -20.38
N THR A 362 -3.69 9.54 -20.72
CA THR A 362 -4.29 10.57 -19.85
C THR A 362 -5.75 10.20 -19.55
N VAL A 363 -6.11 10.07 -18.28
CA VAL A 363 -7.50 9.85 -17.84
C VAL A 363 -7.92 10.95 -16.88
N ILE A 364 -9.05 11.60 -17.14
CA ILE A 364 -9.56 12.66 -16.28
C ILE A 364 -11.02 12.40 -15.92
N GLY A 365 -11.30 12.34 -14.62
CA GLY A 365 -12.66 12.34 -14.09
C GLY A 365 -13.46 11.08 -14.37
N SER A 366 -12.82 9.93 -14.62
CA SER A 366 -13.48 8.63 -14.66
C SER A 366 -14.19 8.36 -13.33
N LEU A 367 -15.33 7.66 -13.35
CA LEU A 367 -16.07 7.34 -12.12
C LEU A 367 -15.64 6.00 -11.49
N ALA A 368 -14.72 5.29 -12.13
CA ALA A 368 -13.97 4.18 -11.58
C ALA A 368 -12.46 4.46 -11.75
N ASP A 369 -11.70 3.42 -12.04
CA ASP A 369 -10.25 3.43 -12.16
C ASP A 369 -9.75 4.34 -13.31
N GLY A 370 -8.49 4.74 -13.24
CA GLY A 370 -7.77 5.34 -14.36
C GLY A 370 -7.41 4.29 -15.39
N LEU A 371 -6.49 3.39 -15.00
CA LEU A 371 -6.01 2.27 -15.80
C LEU A 371 -6.03 0.98 -14.97
N HIS A 372 -6.78 -0.02 -15.42
CA HIS A 372 -7.00 -1.27 -14.70
C HIS A 372 -6.57 -2.49 -15.53
N PHE A 373 -5.85 -3.40 -14.90
CA PHE A 373 -5.42 -4.69 -15.44
C PHE A 373 -5.92 -5.84 -14.57
N ASN A 374 -6.58 -6.81 -15.20
CA ASN A 374 -7.07 -8.01 -14.53
C ASN A 374 -6.76 -9.28 -15.33
N ALA A 375 -6.01 -10.17 -14.69
CA ALA A 375 -5.55 -11.41 -15.28
C ALA A 375 -4.78 -11.24 -16.61
N ASP A 376 -3.88 -10.25 -16.70
CA ASP A 376 -3.05 -10.01 -17.87
C ASP A 376 -1.64 -10.59 -17.72
N ARG A 377 -0.81 -10.50 -18.77
CA ARG A 377 0.64 -10.78 -18.66
C ARG A 377 1.46 -9.95 -19.64
N ARG A 378 2.71 -9.67 -19.26
CA ARG A 378 3.69 -8.91 -20.05
C ARG A 378 3.15 -7.53 -20.42
N VAL A 379 2.65 -6.81 -19.43
CA VAL A 379 2.15 -5.44 -19.59
C VAL A 379 3.32 -4.46 -19.49
N THR A 380 3.35 -3.44 -20.35
CA THR A 380 4.29 -2.33 -20.29
C THR A 380 3.51 -1.01 -20.28
N VAL A 381 3.58 -0.26 -19.18
CA VAL A 381 3.02 1.09 -19.06
C VAL A 381 4.15 2.10 -18.98
N ASN A 382 4.12 3.13 -19.82
CA ASN A 382 5.04 4.26 -19.75
C ASN A 382 4.29 5.59 -19.95
N GLY A 383 4.19 6.38 -18.89
CA GLY A 383 3.49 7.66 -18.92
C GLY A 383 1.99 7.47 -18.72
N LEU A 384 1.57 7.36 -17.47
CA LEU A 384 0.16 7.49 -17.06
C LEU A 384 -0.03 8.81 -16.32
N TYR A 385 -1.01 9.60 -16.75
CA TYR A 385 -1.55 10.70 -15.97
C TYR A 385 -3.03 10.41 -15.68
N ALA A 386 -3.37 10.18 -14.42
CA ALA A 386 -4.73 9.97 -13.97
C ALA A 386 -5.14 11.09 -13.00
N GLU A 387 -6.26 11.75 -13.26
CA GLU A 387 -6.73 12.87 -12.45
C GLU A 387 -8.18 12.69 -12.05
N ASN A 388 -8.48 12.87 -10.76
CA ASN A 388 -9.82 12.84 -10.19
C ASN A 388 -10.60 11.55 -10.55
N THR A 389 -9.91 10.40 -10.50
CA THR A 389 -10.53 9.08 -10.71
C THR A 389 -11.44 8.73 -9.52
N GLY A 390 -12.57 8.08 -9.81
CA GLY A 390 -13.52 7.65 -8.80
C GLY A 390 -13.07 6.43 -8.00
N ASP A 391 -12.01 5.76 -8.45
CA ASP A 391 -11.37 4.61 -7.84
C ASP A 391 -9.86 4.69 -8.09
N ASP A 392 -9.15 3.57 -8.12
CA ASP A 392 -7.69 3.49 -8.30
C ASP A 392 -7.14 4.27 -9.51
N GLY A 393 -5.99 4.94 -9.36
CA GLY A 393 -5.32 5.59 -10.49
C GLY A 393 -4.73 4.56 -11.47
N LEU A 394 -3.91 3.66 -10.93
CA LEU A 394 -3.35 2.49 -11.60
C LEU A 394 -3.64 1.24 -10.76
N ALA A 395 -4.25 0.22 -11.37
CA ALA A 395 -4.60 -1.02 -10.71
C ALA A 395 -4.05 -2.24 -11.46
N PHE A 396 -3.25 -3.05 -10.77
CA PHE A 396 -2.96 -4.43 -11.15
C PHE A 396 -3.68 -5.36 -10.17
N VAL A 397 -4.91 -5.75 -10.51
CA VAL A 397 -5.80 -6.48 -9.60
C VAL A 397 -6.25 -7.78 -10.24
N THR A 398 -5.81 -8.91 -9.66
CA THR A 398 -6.28 -10.23 -10.06
C THR A 398 -6.96 -10.94 -8.89
N TYR A 399 -8.15 -11.47 -9.14
CA TYR A 399 -8.97 -12.14 -8.14
C TYR A 399 -8.68 -13.64 -8.09
N TYR A 400 -9.25 -14.31 -7.09
CA TYR A 400 -9.06 -15.74 -6.88
C TYR A 400 -10.31 -16.42 -6.35
N ASP A 401 -10.63 -17.59 -6.90
CA ASP A 401 -11.58 -18.56 -6.38
C ASP A 401 -11.00 -19.97 -6.58
N PRO A 402 -10.94 -20.82 -5.54
CA PRO A 402 -10.32 -22.14 -5.64
C PRO A 402 -11.14 -23.16 -6.44
N THR A 403 -12.44 -22.93 -6.66
CA THR A 403 -13.36 -23.98 -7.16
C THR A 403 -14.37 -23.51 -8.20
N GLN A 404 -14.75 -22.24 -8.17
CA GLN A 404 -15.66 -21.64 -9.12
C GLN A 404 -14.84 -20.81 -10.12
N PRO A 405 -14.47 -21.39 -11.27
CA PRO A 405 -14.18 -20.52 -12.39
C PRO A 405 -15.45 -19.68 -12.63
N TRP A 406 -15.28 -18.37 -12.72
CA TRP A 406 -16.36 -17.43 -13.04
C TRP A 406 -17.42 -17.28 -11.94
N THR A 407 -16.98 -16.97 -10.72
CA THR A 407 -17.86 -16.55 -9.61
C THR A 407 -18.80 -15.39 -10.00
N TYR A 408 -18.46 -14.65 -11.07
CA TYR A 408 -19.26 -13.57 -11.67
C TYR A 408 -20.08 -13.99 -12.91
N GLY A 409 -20.21 -15.30 -13.16
CA GLY A 409 -20.88 -15.89 -14.32
C GLY A 409 -19.87 -16.26 -15.43
N PRO A 410 -20.17 -17.23 -16.32
CA PRO A 410 -19.28 -17.72 -17.37
C PRO A 410 -19.12 -16.73 -18.53
N THR A 411 -18.93 -15.46 -18.20
CA THR A 411 -18.98 -14.29 -19.07
C THR A 411 -17.76 -13.42 -18.83
N ASP A 412 -17.71 -12.32 -19.56
CA ASP A 412 -16.71 -11.25 -19.52
C ASP A 412 -16.32 -10.74 -18.12
N GLY A 413 -15.35 -11.39 -17.47
CA GLY A 413 -14.61 -10.91 -16.31
C GLY A 413 -15.42 -10.40 -15.09
N PRO A 414 -14.72 -9.92 -14.04
CA PRO A 414 -13.28 -10.04 -13.86
C PRO A 414 -12.87 -11.51 -13.60
N PHE A 415 -11.68 -11.87 -14.04
CA PHE A 415 -11.13 -13.22 -13.94
C PHE A 415 -10.62 -13.52 -12.53
N ASN A 416 -10.89 -14.74 -12.09
CA ASN A 416 -10.65 -15.19 -10.73
C ASN A 416 -10.28 -16.68 -10.63
N GLU A 417 -9.84 -17.32 -11.72
CA GLU A 417 -9.66 -18.77 -11.76
C GLU A 417 -8.44 -19.25 -10.94
N PRO A 418 -8.47 -20.47 -10.37
CA PRO A 418 -7.31 -21.02 -9.71
C PRO A 418 -6.26 -21.40 -10.76
N GLY A 419 -5.02 -20.92 -10.61
CA GLY A 419 -3.92 -21.30 -11.49
C GLY A 419 -3.64 -20.35 -12.66
N LEU A 420 -4.06 -19.09 -12.58
CA LEU A 420 -3.68 -18.05 -13.54
C LEU A 420 -2.16 -17.93 -13.72
N GLY A 421 -1.36 -18.22 -12.70
CA GLY A 421 0.10 -18.27 -12.82
C GLY A 421 0.67 -16.93 -13.30
N GLU A 422 1.37 -16.91 -14.43
CA GLU A 422 1.87 -15.69 -15.06
C GLU A 422 0.76 -14.73 -15.52
N TRP A 423 -0.49 -15.21 -15.66
CA TRP A 423 -1.62 -14.35 -15.93
C TRP A 423 -2.06 -13.53 -14.71
N ASN A 424 -1.42 -13.64 -13.55
CA ASN A 424 -1.66 -12.73 -12.42
C ASN A 424 -0.95 -11.38 -12.63
N ASN A 425 -1.16 -10.74 -13.78
CA ASN A 425 -0.48 -9.53 -14.22
C ASN A 425 1.05 -9.72 -14.35
N GLY A 426 1.51 -10.94 -14.64
CA GLY A 426 2.91 -11.34 -14.55
C GLY A 426 3.84 -10.83 -15.65
N GLY A 427 5.10 -10.57 -15.28
CA GLY A 427 6.12 -10.03 -16.18
C GLY A 427 5.84 -8.59 -16.60
N SER A 428 5.16 -7.82 -15.75
CA SER A 428 4.67 -6.50 -16.07
C SER A 428 5.54 -5.38 -15.52
N THR A 429 5.60 -4.26 -16.26
CA THR A 429 6.31 -3.06 -15.87
C THR A 429 5.43 -1.82 -16.03
N ALA A 430 5.52 -0.88 -15.10
CA ALA A 430 4.89 0.42 -15.18
C ALA A 430 5.86 1.52 -14.75
N THR A 431 6.00 2.58 -15.54
CA THR A 431 6.92 3.68 -15.23
C THR A 431 6.33 5.04 -15.61
N ASN A 432 6.79 6.10 -14.94
CA ASN A 432 6.32 7.47 -15.11
C ASN A 432 4.81 7.58 -14.85
N ILE A 433 4.43 7.32 -13.61
CA ILE A 433 3.03 7.27 -13.16
C ILE A 433 2.72 8.51 -12.35
N THR A 434 1.68 9.26 -12.73
CA THR A 434 1.20 10.43 -12.01
C THR A 434 -0.29 10.29 -11.74
N VAL A 435 -0.68 10.35 -10.47
CA VAL A 435 -2.08 10.27 -10.03
C VAL A 435 -2.39 11.45 -9.11
N VAL A 436 -3.46 12.19 -9.42
CA VAL A 436 -3.81 13.43 -8.70
C VAL A 436 -5.31 13.46 -8.39
N GLY A 437 -5.65 13.56 -7.11
CA GLY A 437 -7.04 13.71 -6.65
C GLY A 437 -7.91 12.48 -6.89
N GLY A 438 -9.13 12.49 -6.35
CA GLY A 438 -10.09 11.39 -6.51
C GLY A 438 -10.31 10.62 -5.20
N GLN A 439 -10.67 9.36 -5.32
CA GLN A 439 -10.95 8.45 -4.18
C GLN A 439 -10.12 7.16 -4.31
N ALA A 440 -10.01 6.36 -3.27
CA ALA A 440 -9.25 5.10 -3.23
C ALA A 440 -7.73 5.29 -3.47
N ASP A 441 -7.08 4.36 -4.19
CA ASP A 441 -5.63 4.25 -4.24
C ASP A 441 -5.01 5.04 -5.40
N GLY A 442 -3.82 5.60 -5.20
CA GLY A 442 -2.99 6.07 -6.30
C GLY A 442 -2.56 4.90 -7.18
N VAL A 443 -1.87 3.94 -6.57
CA VAL A 443 -1.43 2.69 -7.20
C VAL A 443 -1.82 1.50 -6.33
N ARG A 444 -2.46 0.49 -6.92
CA ARG A 444 -2.83 -0.75 -6.23
C ARG A 444 -2.28 -2.00 -6.91
N VAL A 445 -1.74 -2.91 -6.10
CA VAL A 445 -1.35 -4.26 -6.54
C VAL A 445 -1.99 -5.31 -5.63
N GLN A 446 -2.91 -6.09 -6.20
CA GLN A 446 -3.65 -7.12 -5.48
C GLN A 446 -3.65 -8.43 -6.27
N GLY A 447 -3.17 -9.50 -5.64
CA GLY A 447 -3.02 -10.80 -6.30
C GLY A 447 -2.00 -10.79 -7.45
N GLY A 448 -1.14 -9.78 -7.52
CA GLY A 448 -0.16 -9.61 -8.60
C GLY A 448 1.10 -10.44 -8.40
N TYR A 449 1.72 -10.88 -9.49
CA TYR A 449 2.96 -11.67 -9.47
C TYR A 449 3.98 -11.05 -10.41
N ASP A 450 5.25 -10.87 -10.02
CA ASP A 450 6.34 -10.41 -10.93
C ASP A 450 6.02 -9.09 -11.65
N ILE A 451 5.89 -8.01 -10.85
CA ILE A 451 5.51 -6.67 -11.34
C ILE A 451 6.55 -5.65 -10.87
N SER A 452 6.98 -4.75 -11.76
CA SER A 452 7.85 -3.62 -11.40
C SER A 452 7.19 -2.28 -11.72
N ILE A 453 7.08 -1.40 -10.72
CA ILE A 453 6.48 -0.07 -10.84
C ILE A 453 7.52 0.97 -10.39
N SER A 454 7.77 2.01 -11.19
CA SER A 454 8.79 3.03 -10.84
C SER A 454 8.39 4.44 -11.24
N HIS A 455 9.03 5.44 -10.63
CA HIS A 455 8.81 6.87 -10.93
C HIS A 455 7.34 7.24 -10.75
N VAL A 456 6.86 7.09 -9.51
CA VAL A 456 5.47 7.25 -9.13
C VAL A 456 5.29 8.58 -8.40
N THR A 457 4.28 9.36 -8.79
CA THR A 457 3.83 10.54 -8.06
C THR A 457 2.34 10.40 -7.76
N VAL A 458 1.96 10.46 -6.49
CA VAL A 458 0.56 10.42 -6.05
C VAL A 458 0.27 11.64 -5.19
N SER A 459 -0.88 12.29 -5.41
CA SER A 459 -1.34 13.36 -4.52
C SER A 459 -2.85 13.38 -4.33
N GLY A 460 -3.32 13.75 -3.14
CA GLY A 460 -4.74 14.01 -2.86
C GLY A 460 -5.66 12.79 -3.01
N LYS A 461 -5.17 11.58 -2.68
CA LYS A 461 -5.90 10.31 -2.71
C LYS A 461 -6.16 9.80 -1.29
N ASP A 462 -7.08 8.84 -1.14
CA ASP A 462 -7.29 8.21 0.17
C ASP A 462 -6.05 7.41 0.58
N PHE A 463 -5.44 6.72 -0.40
CA PHE A 463 -4.23 5.94 -0.23
C PHE A 463 -3.22 6.26 -1.33
N GLY A 464 -1.93 6.36 -1.00
CA GLY A 464 -0.87 6.56 -1.98
C GLY A 464 -0.59 5.28 -2.78
N ILE A 465 -0.04 4.28 -2.10
CA ILE A 465 0.22 2.94 -2.64
C ILE A 465 -0.47 1.90 -1.76
N GLN A 466 -1.12 0.92 -2.37
CA GLN A 466 -1.64 -0.24 -1.66
C GLN A 466 -1.13 -1.56 -2.27
N VAL A 467 -0.63 -2.45 -1.41
CA VAL A 467 -0.37 -3.85 -1.74
C VAL A 467 -1.14 -4.72 -0.76
N ASN A 468 -2.09 -5.50 -1.25
CA ASN A 468 -2.99 -6.21 -0.36
C ASN A 468 -3.44 -7.59 -0.88
N SER A 469 -3.98 -8.38 0.05
CA SER A 469 -4.74 -9.60 -0.21
C SER A 469 -6.08 -9.56 0.51
N SER A 470 -6.97 -10.49 0.16
CA SER A 470 -8.32 -10.52 0.73
C SER A 470 -8.95 -11.92 0.65
N ILE A 471 -9.76 -12.26 1.66
CA ILE A 471 -10.75 -13.34 1.58
C ILE A 471 -12.14 -12.72 1.69
N SER A 472 -13.02 -13.05 0.76
CA SER A 472 -14.40 -12.56 0.76
C SER A 472 -15.21 -13.15 1.93
N THR A 473 -15.91 -12.31 2.69
CA THR A 473 -16.81 -12.75 3.79
C THR A 473 -18.30 -12.63 3.45
N GLY A 474 -18.62 -12.04 2.29
CA GLY A 474 -19.99 -11.79 1.89
C GLY A 474 -20.10 -11.13 0.52
N ALA A 475 -21.34 -10.83 0.12
CA ALA A 475 -21.61 -10.17 -1.14
C ALA A 475 -20.97 -8.78 -1.19
N GLY A 476 -20.12 -8.53 -2.20
CA GLY A 476 -19.40 -7.27 -2.39
C GLY A 476 -17.95 -7.29 -1.90
N ASP A 477 -17.52 -8.31 -1.16
CA ASP A 477 -16.12 -8.54 -0.86
C ASP A 477 -15.45 -9.36 -1.96
N TRP A 478 -14.17 -9.10 -2.18
CA TRP A 478 -13.34 -9.79 -3.17
C TRP A 478 -12.39 -10.77 -2.48
N THR A 479 -11.97 -11.79 -3.22
CA THR A 479 -10.93 -12.73 -2.79
C THR A 479 -9.73 -12.57 -3.73
N SER A 480 -8.53 -12.48 -3.15
CA SER A 480 -7.28 -12.34 -3.89
C SER A 480 -6.11 -12.88 -3.08
N LEU A 481 -5.16 -13.51 -3.78
CA LEU A 481 -3.94 -14.01 -3.16
C LEU A 481 -3.01 -12.87 -2.72
N ALA A 482 -2.04 -13.19 -1.86
CA ALA A 482 -0.92 -12.30 -1.58
C ALA A 482 -0.09 -12.06 -2.85
N SER A 483 0.21 -10.79 -3.11
CA SER A 483 1.08 -10.40 -4.23
C SER A 483 2.52 -10.84 -3.98
N ARG A 484 3.24 -11.28 -5.01
CA ARG A 484 4.62 -11.81 -4.89
C ARG A 484 5.56 -11.24 -5.94
N ASN A 485 6.83 -11.08 -5.59
CA ASN A 485 7.85 -10.52 -6.49
C ASN A 485 7.44 -9.16 -7.09
N VAL A 486 6.92 -8.25 -6.27
CA VAL A 486 6.51 -6.91 -6.72
C VAL A 486 7.52 -5.88 -6.26
N THR A 487 8.06 -5.08 -7.16
CA THR A 487 8.94 -3.95 -6.80
C THR A 487 8.24 -2.63 -7.09
N ILE A 488 8.20 -1.72 -6.12
CA ILE A 488 7.72 -0.34 -6.31
C ILE A 488 8.83 0.63 -5.89
N SER A 489 9.29 1.50 -6.79
CA SER A 489 10.42 2.40 -6.53
C SER A 489 10.24 3.84 -6.99
N ASP A 490 11.06 4.73 -6.44
CA ASP A 490 11.15 6.14 -6.85
C ASP A 490 9.78 6.84 -6.74
N VAL A 491 9.27 6.89 -5.51
CA VAL A 491 7.89 7.27 -5.21
C VAL A 491 7.86 8.61 -4.48
N THR A 492 6.97 9.50 -4.89
CA THR A 492 6.57 10.70 -4.14
C THR A 492 5.07 10.66 -3.86
N ILE A 493 4.69 10.81 -2.58
CA ILE A 493 3.30 10.83 -2.12
C ILE A 493 3.07 12.13 -1.35
N ASP A 494 2.01 12.87 -1.67
CA ASP A 494 1.65 14.11 -0.97
C ASP A 494 0.16 14.22 -0.66
N GLY A 495 -0.18 14.61 0.58
CA GLY A 495 -1.54 14.98 0.94
C GLY A 495 -2.56 13.84 0.82
N THR A 496 -2.18 12.62 1.17
CA THR A 496 -3.08 11.45 1.15
C THR A 496 -3.70 11.18 2.51
N GLY A 497 -4.71 10.31 2.57
CA GLY A 497 -5.18 9.73 3.83
C GLY A 497 -4.06 8.91 4.49
N THR A 498 -3.72 7.78 3.89
CA THR A 498 -2.51 7.02 4.25
C THR A 498 -1.52 7.01 3.08
N GLY A 499 -0.21 7.06 3.36
CA GLY A 499 0.83 7.03 2.34
C GLY A 499 0.95 5.65 1.69
N ILE A 500 1.55 4.70 2.41
CA ILE A 500 1.64 3.29 1.99
C ILE A 500 0.73 2.43 2.87
N VAL A 501 -0.09 1.58 2.24
CA VAL A 501 -0.89 0.55 2.91
C VAL A 501 -0.45 -0.84 2.46
N LEU A 502 -0.06 -1.65 3.42
CA LEU A 502 0.17 -3.09 3.26
C LEU A 502 -0.92 -3.83 4.00
N GLY A 503 -1.77 -4.60 3.31
CA GLY A 503 -3.01 -5.07 3.92
C GLY A 503 -3.31 -6.55 3.73
N THR A 504 -3.78 -7.21 4.78
CA THR A 504 -4.56 -8.45 4.65
C THR A 504 -5.99 -8.21 5.11
N HIS A 505 -6.96 -8.51 4.24
CA HIS A 505 -8.38 -8.29 4.55
C HIS A 505 -9.07 -9.62 4.83
N ASN A 506 -9.67 -9.73 6.02
CA ASN A 506 -10.35 -10.95 6.50
C ASN A 506 -9.45 -12.21 6.52
N ILE A 507 -8.15 -12.02 6.74
CA ILE A 507 -7.15 -13.08 6.84
C ILE A 507 -6.48 -12.96 8.19
N ASP A 508 -6.80 -13.86 9.11
CA ASP A 508 -6.32 -13.79 10.49
C ASP A 508 -4.95 -14.42 10.70
N GLY A 509 -4.33 -14.97 9.65
CA GLY A 509 -2.99 -15.56 9.65
C GLY A 509 -2.93 -17.03 10.05
N THR A 510 -4.09 -17.66 10.31
CA THR A 510 -4.22 -19.11 10.48
C THR A 510 -4.40 -19.85 9.15
N GLU A 511 -4.73 -19.12 8.09
CA GLU A 511 -4.92 -19.65 6.74
C GLU A 511 -3.58 -20.04 6.09
N ASP A 512 -3.67 -20.68 4.92
CA ASP A 512 -2.50 -21.04 4.11
C ASP A 512 -1.63 -19.81 3.76
N PRO A 513 -0.28 -19.93 3.73
CA PRO A 513 0.60 -18.81 3.40
C PRO A 513 0.28 -18.07 2.10
N MET A 514 -0.40 -18.69 1.13
CA MET A 514 -0.80 -17.99 -0.11
C MET A 514 -1.62 -16.70 0.13
N TRP A 515 -2.22 -16.54 1.31
CA TRP A 515 -3.05 -15.38 1.67
C TRP A 515 -2.27 -14.24 2.33
N TRP A 516 -1.14 -14.51 2.97
CA TRP A 516 -0.43 -13.52 3.80
C TRP A 516 1.10 -13.50 3.59
N ASP A 517 1.64 -14.38 2.75
CA ASP A 517 3.05 -14.38 2.34
C ASP A 517 3.25 -13.62 1.03
N PHE A 518 3.72 -12.38 1.19
CA PHE A 518 4.07 -11.42 0.14
C PHE A 518 5.54 -11.49 -0.24
N SER A 519 6.17 -12.67 -0.13
CA SER A 519 7.58 -12.88 -0.46
C SER A 519 8.00 -12.21 -1.78
N GLY A 520 9.04 -11.40 -1.69
CA GLY A 520 9.62 -10.68 -2.82
C GLY A 520 8.96 -9.33 -3.11
N VAL A 521 8.04 -8.86 -2.26
CA VAL A 521 7.56 -7.48 -2.32
C VAL A 521 8.62 -6.54 -1.77
N VAL A 522 9.00 -5.53 -2.55
CA VAL A 522 9.99 -4.50 -2.21
C VAL A 522 9.38 -3.13 -2.50
N ILE A 523 9.34 -2.25 -1.50
CA ILE A 523 8.98 -0.84 -1.68
C ILE A 523 10.18 0.01 -1.27
N ASN A 524 10.73 0.76 -2.22
CA ASN A 524 12.03 1.41 -2.06
C ASN A 524 12.09 2.85 -2.58
N GLY A 525 12.75 3.75 -1.84
CA GLY A 525 13.01 5.11 -2.33
C GLY A 525 11.73 5.94 -2.39
N VAL A 526 11.12 6.15 -1.22
CA VAL A 526 9.81 6.79 -1.08
C VAL A 526 9.96 8.08 -0.28
N THR A 527 9.37 9.17 -0.78
CA THR A 527 9.12 10.40 -0.02
C THR A 527 7.63 10.56 0.20
N ILE A 528 7.21 10.78 1.45
CA ILE A 528 5.81 10.96 1.86
C ILE A 528 5.68 12.28 2.60
N THR A 529 4.74 13.14 2.21
CA THR A 529 4.44 14.39 2.90
C THR A 529 2.95 14.53 3.17
N ASN A 530 2.59 15.08 4.34
CA ASN A 530 1.23 15.50 4.66
C ASN A 530 0.17 14.37 4.61
N SER A 531 0.54 13.14 5.01
CA SER A 531 -0.45 12.08 5.22
C SER A 531 -1.35 12.39 6.41
N ASN A 532 -2.66 12.37 6.22
CA ASN A 532 -3.62 12.75 7.26
C ASN A 532 -3.82 11.68 8.35
N ASN A 533 -3.54 10.41 8.06
CA ASN A 533 -3.74 9.27 8.96
C ASN A 533 -2.43 8.55 9.26
N TRP A 534 -1.87 7.78 8.33
CA TRP A 534 -0.58 7.10 8.51
C TRP A 534 0.35 7.44 7.35
N SER A 535 1.64 7.65 7.62
CA SER A 535 2.64 7.68 6.56
C SER A 535 2.84 6.27 5.96
N VAL A 536 2.94 5.27 6.82
CA VAL A 536 2.99 3.85 6.45
C VAL A 536 2.10 3.06 7.40
N ALA A 537 1.27 2.17 6.88
CA ALA A 537 0.46 1.26 7.68
C ALA A 537 0.50 -0.17 7.14
N VAL A 538 0.81 -1.11 8.02
CA VAL A 538 0.54 -2.54 7.82
C VAL A 538 -0.76 -2.87 8.55
N GLU A 539 -1.83 -3.03 7.77
CA GLU A 539 -3.20 -3.22 8.25
C GLU A 539 -3.62 -4.69 8.14
N THR A 540 -3.64 -5.38 9.27
CA THR A 540 -4.12 -6.77 9.40
C THR A 540 -5.38 -6.82 10.26
N PRO A 541 -6.26 -7.81 10.09
CA PRO A 541 -7.45 -7.94 10.91
C PRO A 541 -6.97 -8.40 12.26
N ALA A 542 -6.90 -7.50 13.23
CA ALA A 542 -6.07 -7.89 14.34
C ALA A 542 -6.59 -9.14 15.08
N THR A 543 -5.67 -10.01 15.39
CA THR A 543 -5.83 -11.28 16.07
C THR A 543 -4.43 -11.60 16.53
N GLU A 544 -4.28 -12.43 17.56
CA GLU A 544 -2.95 -12.86 17.98
C GLU A 544 -2.19 -13.65 16.88
N THR A 545 -2.91 -14.17 15.89
CA THR A 545 -2.38 -14.98 14.79
C THR A 545 -2.07 -14.19 13.52
N SER A 546 -2.40 -12.90 13.46
CA SER A 546 -2.28 -12.06 12.27
C SER A 546 -0.87 -12.05 11.70
N LYS A 547 -0.76 -12.08 10.36
CA LYS A 547 0.52 -12.09 9.65
C LYS A 547 0.47 -11.25 8.38
N PHE A 548 1.57 -10.55 8.14
CA PHE A 548 1.95 -10.01 6.83
C PHE A 548 3.43 -10.33 6.62
N ALA A 549 3.77 -11.20 5.67
CA ALA A 549 5.11 -11.75 5.56
C ALA A 549 5.85 -11.39 4.26
N GLY A 550 7.18 -11.37 4.30
CA GLY A 550 8.02 -11.42 3.10
C GLY A 550 8.25 -10.09 2.38
N VAL A 551 8.09 -8.96 3.08
CA VAL A 551 8.26 -7.60 2.50
C VAL A 551 9.58 -6.95 2.90
N THR A 552 10.14 -6.17 1.98
CA THR A 552 11.23 -5.23 2.24
C THR A 552 10.73 -3.80 2.07
N LEU A 553 10.83 -3.00 3.14
CA LEU A 553 10.61 -1.57 3.13
C LEU A 553 11.96 -0.87 3.27
N SER A 554 12.39 -0.12 2.26
CA SER A 554 13.70 0.53 2.31
C SER A 554 13.75 1.95 1.80
N ASN A 555 14.63 2.79 2.36
CA ASN A 555 14.81 4.19 1.93
C ASN A 555 13.48 4.97 1.89
N ILE A 556 12.75 4.96 3.01
CA ILE A 556 11.47 5.65 3.16
C ILE A 556 11.67 6.88 4.04
N TYR A 557 11.32 8.05 3.52
CA TYR A 557 11.38 9.32 4.23
C TYR A 557 9.99 9.95 4.29
N ALA A 558 9.44 10.09 5.49
CA ALA A 558 8.14 10.69 5.72
C ALA A 558 8.25 11.98 6.54
N VAL A 559 7.44 12.98 6.19
CA VAL A 559 7.29 14.23 6.95
C VAL A 559 5.81 14.44 7.29
N SER A 560 5.51 14.40 8.58
CA SER A 560 4.18 14.69 9.14
C SER A 560 4.21 16.02 9.87
N ASN A 561 3.85 17.09 9.18
CA ASN A 561 3.78 18.43 9.76
C ASN A 561 2.32 18.91 9.87
N GLY A 562 2.07 19.81 10.83
CA GLY A 562 0.75 20.41 11.05
C GLY A 562 -0.15 19.55 11.92
N ASP A 563 -1.47 19.62 11.67
CA ASP A 563 -2.49 18.98 12.51
C ASP A 563 -3.22 17.87 11.72
N PRO A 564 -2.61 16.68 11.52
CA PRO A 564 -3.32 15.54 10.96
C PRO A 564 -4.54 15.18 11.82
N THR A 565 -5.55 14.63 11.17
CA THR A 565 -6.87 14.38 11.80
C THR A 565 -7.25 12.90 11.85
N GLY A 566 -6.47 12.04 11.20
CA GLY A 566 -6.63 10.59 11.24
C GLY A 566 -5.98 9.98 12.48
N GLY A 567 -6.45 8.81 12.90
CA GLY A 567 -6.05 8.20 14.17
C GLY A 567 -4.58 7.74 14.27
N GLY A 568 -3.81 7.83 13.18
CA GLY A 568 -2.37 7.59 13.20
C GLY A 568 -1.49 8.83 13.28
N ASP A 569 -2.07 10.03 13.22
CA ASP A 569 -1.37 11.32 13.31
C ASP A 569 -0.15 11.45 12.37
N GLY A 570 -0.23 10.82 11.18
CA GLY A 570 0.85 10.79 10.20
C GLY A 570 2.07 9.93 10.61
N GLY A 571 1.95 9.13 11.67
CA GLY A 571 2.95 8.19 12.15
C GLY A 571 3.15 6.98 11.24
N MET A 572 3.81 5.93 11.76
CA MET A 572 4.00 4.67 11.06
C MET A 572 3.53 3.48 11.89
N LEU A 573 2.67 2.64 11.32
CA LEU A 573 2.22 1.38 11.90
C LEU A 573 2.85 0.19 11.15
N LEU A 574 3.79 -0.49 11.78
CA LEU A 574 4.49 -1.68 11.27
C LEU A 574 4.08 -2.89 12.11
N ALA A 575 2.84 -3.35 11.91
CA ALA A 575 2.24 -4.40 12.73
C ALA A 575 2.24 -5.77 12.03
N SER A 576 2.34 -6.84 12.83
CA SER A 576 2.18 -8.24 12.39
C SER A 576 3.15 -8.69 11.27
N LEU A 577 4.27 -7.99 11.12
CA LEU A 577 5.27 -8.33 10.10
C LEU A 577 5.99 -9.64 10.43
N GLN A 578 6.28 -10.42 9.39
CA GLN A 578 6.96 -11.70 9.49
C GLN A 578 8.00 -11.85 8.37
N ASN A 579 9.18 -12.42 8.62
CA ASN A 579 10.19 -12.67 7.58
C ASN A 579 10.45 -11.43 6.68
N SER A 580 10.54 -10.26 7.29
CA SER A 580 10.53 -8.96 6.59
C SER A 580 11.73 -8.11 6.97
N VAL A 581 12.06 -7.15 6.11
CA VAL A 581 13.19 -6.24 6.27
C VAL A 581 12.70 -4.79 6.26
N ILE A 582 13.15 -4.01 7.24
CA ILE A 582 12.94 -2.56 7.31
C ILE A 582 14.33 -1.94 7.34
N ASP A 583 14.67 -1.10 6.37
CA ASP A 583 16.01 -0.50 6.28
C ASP A 583 15.97 0.96 5.83
N ASN A 584 16.61 1.86 6.59
CA ASN A 584 16.67 3.29 6.28
C ASN A 584 15.26 3.91 6.15
N VAL A 585 14.52 3.87 7.25
CA VAL A 585 13.16 4.42 7.36
C VAL A 585 13.16 5.54 8.38
N LYS A 586 12.78 6.75 7.93
CA LYS A 586 12.77 7.96 8.75
C LYS A 586 11.40 8.63 8.74
N LEU A 587 10.92 8.99 9.92
CA LEU A 587 9.79 9.89 10.15
C LEU A 587 10.28 11.20 10.76
N VAL A 588 9.86 12.33 10.20
CA VAL A 588 10.02 13.67 10.79
C VAL A 588 8.65 14.23 11.13
N SER A 589 8.48 14.80 12.32
CA SER A 589 7.21 15.42 12.72
C SER A 589 7.38 16.60 13.66
N ASP A 590 6.48 17.58 13.55
CA ASP A 590 6.35 18.73 14.46
C ASP A 590 5.34 18.51 15.60
N HIS A 591 4.76 17.31 15.69
CA HIS A 591 3.80 16.87 16.70
C HIS A 591 4.04 15.39 17.08
N ALA A 592 3.22 14.83 17.95
CA ALA A 592 3.42 13.51 18.54
C ALA A 592 3.11 12.31 17.61
N ALA A 593 3.63 12.32 16.37
CA ALA A 593 3.54 11.21 15.44
C ALA A 593 4.56 10.12 15.80
N SER A 594 4.10 8.89 16.02
CA SER A 594 4.94 7.79 16.53
C SER A 594 5.27 6.74 15.46
N ILE A 595 6.34 5.98 15.70
CA ILE A 595 6.64 4.75 14.96
C ILE A 595 6.31 3.55 15.85
N TYR A 596 5.43 2.70 15.36
CA TYR A 596 4.92 1.52 16.03
C TYR A 596 5.40 0.26 15.33
N LEU A 597 6.26 -0.53 15.98
CA LEU A 597 6.69 -1.85 15.51
C LEU A 597 6.09 -2.93 16.41
N PHE A 598 4.98 -3.49 15.97
CA PHE A 598 4.12 -4.31 16.82
C PHE A 598 4.10 -5.75 16.34
N GLY A 599 4.25 -6.69 17.26
CA GLY A 599 3.81 -8.06 17.00
C GLY A 599 2.29 -8.15 16.92
N ALA A 600 1.77 -9.28 16.45
CA ALA A 600 0.33 -9.49 16.33
C ALA A 600 -0.41 -9.41 17.69
N SER A 601 0.28 -9.74 18.79
CA SER A 601 -0.35 -9.89 20.11
C SER A 601 -0.57 -8.57 20.87
N GLN A 602 0.19 -7.50 20.61
CA GLN A 602 -0.08 -6.17 21.18
C GLN A 602 -1.45 -5.65 20.81
N ILE A 603 -1.89 -5.93 19.58
CA ILE A 603 -3.18 -5.42 19.17
C ILE A 603 -4.28 -6.08 20.03
N ARG A 604 -4.09 -7.31 20.57
CA ARG A 604 -5.21 -8.14 21.11
C ARG A 604 -5.01 -8.94 22.40
N SER A 605 -3.93 -8.74 23.16
CA SER A 605 -3.83 -8.94 24.63
C SER A 605 -4.00 -10.36 25.24
N GLU A 606 -3.36 -11.41 24.70
CA GLU A 606 -3.53 -12.79 25.25
C GLU A 606 -2.25 -13.55 25.67
N LEU A 607 -1.05 -13.21 25.15
CA LEU A 607 0.16 -14.02 25.39
C LEU A 607 1.01 -13.54 26.58
N SER A 608 1.75 -14.44 27.22
CA SER A 608 2.89 -14.06 28.08
C SER A 608 4.14 -13.75 27.23
N VAL A 609 5.13 -13.07 27.81
CA VAL A 609 6.37 -12.70 27.08
C VAL A 609 7.10 -13.93 26.54
N ASP A 610 7.20 -15.00 27.34
CA ASP A 610 7.84 -16.25 26.95
C ASP A 610 7.18 -16.93 25.74
N GLU A 611 5.90 -16.66 25.51
CA GLU A 611 5.05 -17.27 24.47
C GLU A 611 4.97 -16.43 23.18
N LEU A 612 5.61 -15.25 23.14
CA LEU A 612 5.58 -14.39 21.97
C LEU A 612 6.15 -15.11 20.74
N PRO A 613 5.43 -15.14 19.61
CA PRO A 613 5.90 -15.77 18.40
C PRO A 613 7.03 -14.94 17.77
N SER A 614 8.08 -15.63 17.32
CA SER A 614 9.15 -15.00 16.56
C SER A 614 8.62 -14.38 15.27
N SER A 615 9.07 -13.17 14.96
CA SER A 615 8.72 -12.42 13.75
C SER A 615 9.77 -12.55 12.65
N ASN A 616 10.99 -12.97 13.00
CA ASN A 616 12.12 -13.08 12.08
C ASN A 616 12.30 -11.80 11.24
N LEU A 617 12.49 -10.68 11.93
CA LEU A 617 12.65 -9.37 11.30
C LEU A 617 14.10 -8.90 11.36
N THR A 618 14.52 -8.19 10.32
CA THR A 618 15.72 -7.36 10.35
C THR A 618 15.29 -5.91 10.19
N VAL A 619 15.70 -5.06 11.12
CA VAL A 619 15.39 -3.63 11.14
C VAL A 619 16.69 -2.86 11.26
N ASP A 620 17.01 -1.97 10.33
CA ASP A 620 18.19 -1.13 10.42
C ASP A 620 17.87 0.31 10.02
N ASN A 621 18.61 1.25 10.58
CA ASN A 621 18.48 2.69 10.33
C ASN A 621 17.02 3.17 10.44
N LEU A 622 16.35 2.82 11.55
CA LEU A 622 15.00 3.29 11.87
C LEU A 622 15.09 4.59 12.68
N GLU A 623 14.52 5.68 12.17
CA GLU A 623 14.67 7.02 12.74
C GLU A 623 13.33 7.73 12.94
N LEU A 624 13.15 8.33 14.12
CA LEU A 624 12.11 9.30 14.43
C LEU A 624 12.75 10.62 14.87
N ASP A 625 12.37 11.71 14.23
CA ASP A 625 12.79 13.08 14.53
C ASP A 625 11.54 13.91 14.82
N GLY A 626 11.18 14.03 16.10
CA GLY A 626 9.99 14.74 16.54
C GLY A 626 9.42 14.25 17.89
N PRO A 627 8.35 14.89 18.39
CA PRO A 627 7.78 14.64 19.72
C PRO A 627 7.26 13.23 20.02
N GLY A 628 7.10 12.37 19.00
CA GLY A 628 6.55 11.02 19.16
C GLY A 628 7.51 10.00 19.79
N LEU A 629 7.03 8.75 19.85
CA LEU A 629 7.74 7.60 20.43
C LEU A 629 8.07 6.57 19.33
N ILE A 630 9.24 5.92 19.43
CA ILE A 630 9.46 4.62 18.80
C ILE A 630 9.09 3.53 19.80
N LEU A 631 7.95 2.86 19.58
CA LEU A 631 7.46 1.79 20.43
C LEU A 631 7.57 0.45 19.73
N ILE A 632 8.37 -0.43 20.32
CA ILE A 632 8.58 -1.82 19.90
C ILE A 632 7.87 -2.69 20.94
N GLN A 633 6.82 -3.40 20.54
CA GLN A 633 6.01 -4.07 21.55
C GLN A 633 5.39 -5.39 21.10
N ASP A 634 5.27 -6.30 22.08
CA ASP A 634 4.70 -7.65 21.98
C ASP A 634 5.22 -8.44 20.79
N ILE A 635 6.54 -8.35 20.58
CA ILE A 635 7.23 -8.88 19.43
C ILE A 635 8.43 -9.71 19.87
N ALA A 636 8.73 -10.77 19.12
CA ALA A 636 9.92 -11.58 19.36
C ALA A 636 10.76 -11.79 18.09
N GLY A 637 12.04 -12.11 18.25
CA GLY A 637 12.90 -12.54 17.14
C GLY A 637 13.21 -11.44 16.14
N VAL A 638 13.72 -10.31 16.62
CA VAL A 638 14.03 -9.14 15.79
C VAL A 638 15.50 -8.75 15.94
N LYS A 639 16.18 -8.55 14.81
CA LYS A 639 17.55 -8.04 14.79
C LYS A 639 17.53 -6.58 14.36
N PHE A 640 17.96 -5.71 15.26
CA PHE A 640 18.12 -4.30 15.02
C PHE A 640 19.59 -3.96 14.76
N GLY A 641 19.84 -3.16 13.72
CA GLY A 641 21.07 -2.40 13.60
C GLY A 641 20.96 -1.14 14.46
N THR A 642 20.82 0.02 13.84
CA THR A 642 20.66 1.31 14.53
C THR A 642 19.21 1.78 14.60
N VAL A 643 18.75 2.13 15.79
CA VAL A 643 17.48 2.84 16.04
C VAL A 643 17.77 4.23 16.61
N THR A 644 17.20 5.28 16.03
CA THR A 644 17.43 6.67 16.45
C THR A 644 16.11 7.39 16.76
N SER A 645 16.04 8.05 17.91
CA SER A 645 14.95 8.97 18.27
C SER A 645 15.53 10.34 18.62
N SER A 646 14.89 11.42 18.17
CA SER A 646 15.26 12.80 18.51
C SER A 646 14.03 13.61 18.92
N ASP A 647 14.17 14.44 19.96
CA ASP A 647 13.19 15.42 20.43
C ASP A 647 11.83 14.85 20.91
N ALA A 648 11.81 13.60 21.37
CA ALA A 648 10.61 12.95 21.91
C ALA A 648 10.07 13.68 23.16
N ASP A 649 8.75 13.81 23.29
CA ASP A 649 8.12 14.44 24.47
C ASP A 649 8.27 13.59 25.74
N GLY A 650 8.34 12.27 25.60
CA GLY A 650 8.42 11.30 26.69
C GLY A 650 9.64 10.39 26.57
N ALA A 651 9.38 9.09 26.37
CA ALA A 651 10.43 8.14 26.04
C ALA A 651 10.85 8.29 24.57
N GLY A 652 12.15 8.22 24.28
CA GLY A 652 12.62 8.18 22.89
C GLY A 652 12.36 6.82 22.25
N VAL A 653 12.79 5.75 22.92
CA VAL A 653 12.56 4.36 22.51
C VAL A 653 12.00 3.55 23.68
N GLU A 654 10.91 2.83 23.44
CA GLU A 654 10.32 1.92 24.42
C GLU A 654 10.22 0.51 23.84
N LEU A 655 10.79 -0.45 24.56
CA LEU A 655 10.54 -1.87 24.37
C LEU A 655 9.57 -2.30 25.45
N TYR A 656 8.39 -2.77 25.06
CA TYR A 656 7.43 -3.33 26.00
C TYR A 656 7.06 -4.76 25.59
N ARG A 657 7.32 -5.74 26.45
CA ARG A 657 7.02 -7.15 26.15
C ARG A 657 7.72 -7.60 24.88
N VAL A 658 9.05 -7.52 24.87
CA VAL A 658 9.89 -7.87 23.73
C VAL A 658 10.76 -9.06 24.09
N LYS A 659 10.91 -9.99 23.14
CA LYS A 659 11.69 -11.22 23.35
C LYS A 659 12.70 -11.50 22.23
N ASP A 660 13.83 -12.13 22.54
CA ASP A 660 14.80 -12.62 21.54
C ASP A 660 15.19 -11.50 20.54
N ALA A 661 15.61 -10.34 21.05
CA ALA A 661 15.93 -9.17 20.22
C ALA A 661 17.34 -8.63 20.48
N SER A 662 18.01 -8.22 19.41
CA SER A 662 19.37 -7.68 19.48
C SER A 662 19.46 -6.29 18.85
N PHE A 663 20.29 -5.40 19.37
CA PHE A 663 20.53 -4.06 18.84
C PHE A 663 22.03 -3.76 18.72
N ASP A 664 22.46 -3.28 17.55
CA ASP A 664 23.81 -2.69 17.42
C ASP A 664 23.87 -1.35 18.16
N ASN A 665 22.90 -0.46 17.93
CA ASN A 665 22.86 0.86 18.57
C ASN A 665 21.43 1.35 18.81
N ILE A 666 21.19 1.94 19.98
CA ILE A 666 20.05 2.80 20.25
C ILE A 666 20.57 4.20 20.53
N VAL A 667 20.19 5.18 19.71
CA VAL A 667 20.61 6.58 19.84
C VAL A 667 19.39 7.45 20.15
N VAL A 668 19.42 8.16 21.28
CA VAL A 668 18.33 9.02 21.71
C VAL A 668 18.85 10.42 21.99
N ASN A 669 18.40 11.40 21.23
CA ASN A 669 18.79 12.79 21.37
C ASN A 669 17.62 13.60 21.92
N LEU A 670 17.88 14.36 22.97
CA LEU A 670 16.94 15.31 23.54
C LEU A 670 15.56 14.71 23.91
N PRO A 671 15.47 13.52 24.53
CA PRO A 671 14.19 12.96 24.97
C PRO A 671 13.60 13.74 26.14
N GLY A 672 12.31 13.53 26.43
CA GLY A 672 11.63 14.13 27.57
C GLY A 672 11.30 15.62 27.39
N ARG A 673 10.99 16.04 26.16
CA ARG A 673 10.65 17.44 25.84
C ARG A 673 9.33 17.91 26.44
N GLY A 674 8.42 16.99 26.75
CA GLY A 674 7.12 17.29 27.35
C GLY A 674 7.18 17.57 28.85
N ASP A 675 6.02 17.87 29.43
CA ASP A 675 5.90 18.20 30.87
C ASP A 675 5.98 16.98 31.79
N GLY A 676 5.94 15.76 31.23
CA GLY A 676 5.89 14.49 31.95
C GLY A 676 7.24 13.88 32.31
N ALA A 677 7.24 12.60 32.65
CA ALA A 677 8.48 11.85 32.88
C ALA A 677 9.16 11.56 31.54
N GLY A 678 10.41 11.97 31.41
CA GLY A 678 11.24 11.72 30.22
C GLY A 678 12.09 10.47 30.38
N TYR A 679 12.31 9.76 29.28
CA TYR A 679 13.17 8.58 29.25
C TYR A 679 14.01 8.55 27.97
N GLY A 680 15.28 8.17 28.09
CA GLY A 680 16.05 7.78 26.90
C GLY A 680 15.47 6.49 26.30
N VAL A 681 15.71 5.39 27.00
CA VAL A 681 15.24 4.05 26.61
C VAL A 681 14.48 3.40 27.77
N ARG A 682 13.37 2.74 27.49
CA ARG A 682 12.63 1.91 28.45
C ARG A 682 12.61 0.46 28.00
N LEU A 683 12.99 -0.44 28.90
CA LEU A 683 12.93 -1.89 28.75
C LEU A 683 11.91 -2.40 29.76
N LEU A 684 10.72 -2.74 29.28
CA LEU A 684 9.58 -3.08 30.11
C LEU A 684 9.16 -4.52 29.84
N GLN A 685 9.33 -5.42 30.81
CA GLN A 685 8.99 -6.84 30.68
C GLN A 685 9.65 -7.51 29.47
N VAL A 686 10.97 -7.59 29.43
CA VAL A 686 11.70 -8.12 28.27
C VAL A 686 12.40 -9.47 28.56
N ASP A 687 12.69 -10.26 27.53
CA ASP A 687 13.36 -11.57 27.68
C ASP A 687 14.38 -11.81 26.54
N GLY A 688 15.63 -12.14 26.85
CA GLY A 688 16.66 -12.40 25.83
C GLY A 688 16.96 -11.16 24.97
N ILE A 689 17.40 -10.08 25.61
CA ILE A 689 17.70 -8.80 24.96
C ILE A 689 19.20 -8.52 25.01
N ASP A 690 19.83 -8.36 23.84
CA ASP A 690 21.22 -7.97 23.70
C ASP A 690 21.34 -6.58 23.06
N ILE A 691 21.91 -5.59 23.75
CA ILE A 691 22.13 -4.25 23.23
C ILE A 691 23.61 -3.88 23.34
N ALA A 692 24.28 -3.73 22.19
CA ALA A 692 25.70 -3.41 22.15
C ALA A 692 26.00 -1.97 22.60
N ALA A 693 25.14 -1.01 22.25
CA ALA A 693 25.29 0.37 22.71
C ALA A 693 23.96 1.14 22.82
N VAL A 694 23.80 1.85 23.93
CA VAL A 694 22.79 2.91 24.11
C VAL A 694 23.53 4.24 24.27
N LYS A 695 23.16 5.24 23.46
CA LYS A 695 23.63 6.62 23.61
C LYS A 695 22.46 7.54 23.84
N VAL A 696 22.46 8.24 24.97
CA VAL A 696 21.47 9.27 25.31
C VAL A 696 22.19 10.61 25.46
N THR A 697 21.68 11.64 24.81
CA THR A 697 22.20 13.01 24.95
C THR A 697 21.03 13.93 25.26
N MET A 698 21.17 14.78 26.27
CA MET A 698 20.13 15.75 26.66
C MET A 698 20.74 17.11 27.02
N ASP A 699 19.94 18.15 26.95
CA ASP A 699 20.25 19.47 27.51
C ASP A 699 19.74 19.56 28.97
N ASP A 700 19.57 20.78 29.50
CA ASP A 700 19.12 21.04 30.87
C ASP A 700 17.58 20.99 31.01
N HIS A 701 16.87 20.66 29.94
CA HIS A 701 15.43 20.50 29.95
C HIS A 701 15.03 19.15 30.56
N VAL A 702 14.26 19.20 31.64
CA VAL A 702 13.57 18.04 32.23
C VAL A 702 12.13 18.45 32.49
N GLY A 703 11.19 17.60 32.07
CA GLY A 703 9.80 17.67 32.50
C GLY A 703 9.67 17.40 34.01
N SER A 704 9.02 16.30 34.40
CA SER A 704 8.83 15.97 35.82
C SER A 704 10.00 15.18 36.43
N SER A 705 10.65 14.33 35.63
CA SER A 705 11.75 13.45 36.03
C SER A 705 12.43 12.88 34.79
N PHE A 706 13.66 12.37 34.93
CA PHE A 706 14.38 11.78 33.80
C PHE A 706 15.17 10.53 34.17
N LEU A 707 15.19 9.54 33.27
CA LEU A 707 16.11 8.40 33.28
C LEU A 707 16.68 8.17 31.87
N ALA A 708 17.98 7.96 31.75
CA ALA A 708 18.59 7.60 30.47
C ALA A 708 18.19 6.18 30.03
N LEU A 709 18.11 5.24 30.99
CA LEU A 709 17.68 3.87 30.74
C LEU A 709 16.87 3.35 31.94
N GLU A 710 15.72 2.75 31.67
CA GLU A 710 14.90 2.05 32.67
C GLU A 710 14.76 0.57 32.31
N LEU A 711 14.99 -0.33 33.29
CA LEU A 711 14.62 -1.75 33.21
C LEU A 711 13.59 -2.07 34.31
N SER A 712 12.31 -2.18 33.91
CA SER A 712 11.18 -2.24 34.85
C SER A 712 9.92 -2.92 34.27
N GLY A 713 8.74 -2.61 34.81
CA GLY A 713 7.44 -3.08 34.33
C GLY A 713 6.97 -4.41 34.93
N GLY A 714 7.79 -5.09 35.72
CA GLY A 714 7.50 -6.41 36.25
C GLY A 714 6.33 -6.41 37.25
N ASN A 715 5.45 -7.42 37.17
CA ASN A 715 4.30 -7.53 38.05
C ASN A 715 3.82 -9.00 38.20
N PRO A 716 3.04 -9.33 39.24
CA PRO A 716 2.57 -10.71 39.50
C PRO A 716 1.69 -11.33 38.42
N THR A 717 1.09 -10.51 37.56
CA THR A 717 0.01 -10.93 36.65
C THR A 717 0.47 -11.13 35.22
N GLN A 718 1.66 -10.65 34.86
CA GLN A 718 2.14 -10.63 33.48
C GLN A 718 3.51 -11.28 33.38
N TYR A 719 4.56 -10.54 33.78
CA TYR A 719 5.94 -10.98 33.63
C TYR A 719 6.84 -10.24 34.64
N ILE A 720 8.07 -10.73 34.83
CA ILE A 720 9.10 -9.99 35.57
C ILE A 720 9.61 -8.81 34.73
N ALA A 721 10.40 -7.91 35.32
CA ALA A 721 10.90 -6.73 34.60
C ALA A 721 11.82 -7.09 33.42
N GLY A 722 12.63 -8.15 33.57
CA GLY A 722 13.57 -8.61 32.56
C GLY A 722 14.11 -10.00 32.86
N SER A 723 14.42 -10.78 31.83
CA SER A 723 15.13 -12.07 31.88
C SER A 723 16.20 -12.05 30.79
N ASP A 724 17.44 -12.47 31.07
CA ASP A 724 18.51 -12.56 30.06
C ASP A 724 18.71 -11.22 29.30
N VAL A 725 19.02 -10.14 30.04
CA VAL A 725 19.12 -8.77 29.50
C VAL A 725 20.55 -8.26 29.61
N HIS A 726 21.19 -8.00 28.47
CA HIS A 726 22.56 -7.53 28.37
C HIS A 726 22.63 -6.16 27.69
N VAL A 727 23.13 -5.16 28.40
CA VAL A 727 23.43 -3.84 27.83
C VAL A 727 24.91 -3.53 28.02
N ASP A 728 25.68 -3.73 26.95
CA ASP A 728 27.15 -3.67 26.97
C ASP A 728 27.71 -2.28 27.24
N LYS A 729 26.99 -1.25 26.79
CA LYS A 729 27.45 0.13 26.95
C LYS A 729 26.29 1.10 26.94
N VAL A 730 26.13 1.83 28.02
CA VAL A 730 25.30 3.04 28.09
C VAL A 730 26.20 4.26 28.17
N THR A 731 26.01 5.22 27.28
CA THR A 731 26.63 6.55 27.35
C THR A 731 25.55 7.59 27.51
N PHE A 732 25.60 8.35 28.60
CA PHE A 732 24.68 9.45 28.85
C PHE A 732 25.44 10.76 29.01
N VAL A 733 25.03 11.79 28.27
CA VAL A 733 25.57 13.15 28.38
C VAL A 733 24.42 14.11 28.65
N SER A 734 24.55 14.97 29.64
CA SER A 734 23.48 15.86 30.09
C SER A 734 24.00 17.20 30.61
N ASP A 735 23.29 18.28 30.29
CA ASP A 735 23.49 19.60 30.91
C ASP A 735 22.75 19.76 32.25
N LEU A 736 22.17 18.68 32.80
CA LEU A 736 21.58 18.73 34.14
C LEU A 736 22.63 18.79 35.24
N GLY A 737 22.31 19.55 36.29
CA GLY A 737 23.09 19.63 37.52
C GLY A 737 22.62 18.70 38.64
N ASP A 738 21.79 17.68 38.36
CA ASP A 738 21.30 16.72 39.39
C ASP A 738 22.06 15.38 39.33
N MET A 739 22.43 14.88 40.51
CA MET A 739 23.52 13.93 40.76
C MET A 739 23.05 12.48 40.99
N GLY A 740 21.85 12.15 40.49
CA GLY A 740 21.30 10.80 40.55
C GLY A 740 21.96 9.86 39.54
N SER A 741 21.84 8.56 39.79
CA SER A 741 22.10 7.59 38.71
C SER A 741 21.06 7.81 37.60
N PRO A 742 21.47 7.89 36.32
CA PRO A 742 20.54 8.00 35.21
C PRO A 742 19.90 6.65 34.84
N ILE A 743 20.16 5.59 35.63
CA ILE A 743 19.70 4.22 35.40
C ILE A 743 18.64 3.85 36.45
N GLY A 744 17.44 3.51 36.00
CA GLY A 744 16.34 3.06 36.86
C GLY A 744 16.13 1.55 36.76
N ILE A 745 16.20 0.85 37.89
CA ILE A 745 16.00 -0.61 37.95
C ILE A 745 14.89 -0.96 38.94
N GLN A 746 13.95 -1.77 38.50
CA GLN A 746 12.93 -2.31 39.40
C GLN A 746 13.53 -3.35 40.36
N GLY A 747 13.30 -3.15 41.67
CA GLY A 747 13.63 -4.14 42.70
C GLY A 747 12.46 -5.06 43.08
N GLY A 748 12.72 -5.97 44.02
CA GLY A 748 11.71 -6.85 44.60
C GLY A 748 11.46 -8.14 43.79
N PRO A 749 10.42 -8.91 44.13
CA PRO A 749 10.18 -10.24 43.56
C PRO A 749 9.83 -10.25 42.06
N TYR A 750 9.61 -9.08 41.46
CA TYR A 750 9.33 -8.91 40.03
C TYR A 750 10.40 -8.06 39.31
N GLY A 751 11.57 -7.87 39.95
CA GLY A 751 12.73 -7.27 39.30
C GLY A 751 13.36 -8.18 38.24
N PRO A 752 14.37 -7.68 37.51
CA PRO A 752 15.03 -8.45 36.46
C PRO A 752 15.94 -9.56 37.04
N VAL A 753 16.16 -10.61 36.25
CA VAL A 753 17.05 -11.76 36.55
C VAL A 753 17.97 -12.03 35.37
N ASP A 754 19.17 -12.54 35.65
CA ASP A 754 20.19 -12.86 34.65
C ASP A 754 20.46 -11.65 33.72
N TRP A 755 20.90 -10.53 34.30
CA TRP A 755 21.04 -9.28 33.56
C TRP A 755 22.28 -8.47 33.98
N TYR A 756 22.77 -7.64 33.06
CA TYR A 756 23.72 -6.57 33.39
C TYR A 756 23.55 -5.33 32.50
N ILE A 757 23.98 -4.19 33.03
CA ILE A 757 24.08 -2.90 32.31
C ILE A 757 25.41 -2.26 32.69
N ASP A 758 26.28 -2.00 31.72
CA ASP A 758 27.50 -1.21 31.94
C ASP A 758 27.31 0.23 31.46
N ALA A 759 27.32 1.18 32.41
CA ALA A 759 26.96 2.57 32.14
C ALA A 759 28.08 3.54 32.48
N SER A 760 28.27 4.53 31.61
CA SER A 760 29.12 5.69 31.81
C SER A 760 28.34 6.96 31.50
N TRP A 761 28.52 8.00 32.31
CA TRP A 761 27.83 9.26 32.11
C TRP A 761 28.67 10.49 32.45
N LEU A 762 28.34 11.59 31.78
CA LEU A 762 28.96 12.90 31.93
C LEU A 762 27.87 13.96 32.15
N TYR A 763 27.92 14.65 33.29
CA TYR A 763 27.12 15.84 33.56
C TYR A 763 27.94 17.09 33.20
N GLU A 764 27.55 17.79 32.13
CA GLU A 764 28.23 18.99 31.60
C GLU A 764 27.69 20.30 32.20
N GLY A 765 26.47 20.29 32.75
CA GLY A 765 25.82 21.47 33.36
C GLY A 765 26.40 21.94 34.69
N GLU A 766 27.32 21.16 35.27
CA GLU A 766 28.05 21.57 36.46
C GLU A 766 29.17 22.56 36.13
N THR A 767 29.58 23.38 37.11
CA THR A 767 30.74 24.25 36.96
C THR A 767 32.04 23.50 36.68
N ASP A 768 32.10 22.20 36.98
CA ASP A 768 33.16 21.24 36.64
C ASP A 768 32.51 19.92 36.18
N PRO A 769 32.65 19.48 34.91
CA PRO A 769 32.00 18.28 34.41
C PRO A 769 32.34 17.01 35.20
N GLN A 770 31.31 16.24 35.59
CA GLN A 770 31.47 15.02 36.40
C GLN A 770 31.33 13.78 35.54
N GLN A 771 32.43 13.05 35.35
CA GLN A 771 32.40 11.74 34.72
C GLN A 771 32.20 10.65 35.78
N GLN A 772 31.20 9.79 35.58
CA GLN A 772 30.90 8.66 36.44
C GLN A 772 30.68 7.39 35.61
N SER A 773 30.82 6.23 36.25
CA SER A 773 30.51 4.95 35.65
C SER A 773 30.07 3.95 36.71
N ALA A 774 29.16 3.06 36.36
CA ALA A 774 28.70 1.98 37.20
C ALA A 774 28.23 0.81 36.35
N SER A 775 28.47 -0.40 36.85
CA SER A 775 27.90 -1.62 36.29
C SER A 775 26.80 -2.13 37.24
N TYR A 776 25.64 -2.45 36.67
CA TYR A 776 24.47 -2.98 37.36
C TYR A 776 24.25 -4.42 36.90
N GLY A 777 23.69 -5.27 37.76
CA GLY A 777 23.37 -6.65 37.39
C GLY A 777 23.50 -7.65 38.54
N ASP A 778 22.89 -8.83 38.35
CA ASP A 778 23.14 -10.02 39.18
C ASP A 778 24.17 -10.97 38.55
N ILE A 779 24.49 -10.75 37.27
CA ILE A 779 25.62 -11.34 36.53
C ILE A 779 26.65 -10.26 36.18
N SER A 780 27.81 -10.69 35.66
CA SER A 780 28.88 -9.78 35.22
C SER A 780 28.99 -9.81 33.70
N PRO A 781 29.37 -8.68 33.05
CA PRO A 781 29.72 -8.68 31.63
C PRO A 781 30.81 -9.73 31.36
N LEU A 782 30.67 -10.51 30.29
CA LEU A 782 31.61 -11.58 29.94
C LEU A 782 32.97 -11.08 29.44
#